data_AF-A0A1I6H131-F1
#
_entry.id   AF-A0A1I6H131-F1
#
_cell.length_a   1.000
_cell.length_b   1.000
_cell.length_c   1.000
_cell.angle_alpha   90.00
_cell.angle_beta   90.00
_cell.angle_gamma   90.00
#
_symmetry.space_group_name_H-M   'P 1'
#
loop_
_entity.id
_entity.type
_entity.pdbx_description
1 polymer ?
#
loop_
_entity_poly.entity_id
_entity_poly.type
_entity_poly.pdbx_seq_one_letter_code
_entity_poly.pdbx_strand_id
1 'polypeptide(L)'
;MTDRLRRVGRRLAVGVRRVLRVARWESARASGGVDRRTLAAGVALLVVAGGVVGVGVATGVAGLDVDGDIYRVGVDDGSPYADAIEDAPSLRPVPGGTASLGDAADAVVVTVVRPGAGDDGAIDSGEVEEVIVRASDTRKGEAAAASVREAVEAHNERLMRAEPNRTAAFPVTVTLRYVGRTTGIDDGATLGGSDGGSAGGSDGGSDGGGETGGDGGASGDGGGGSGAGTDASDPGSTDAGTGSSGDGGFAVPSIGGGAFGADTVGSPGSITPPFPFTSLLLAFVFLVPMNFLIQAYGSSILDERTNRRGEPLLVTPLSAAEIVAGKTLPYAAAAAVVTTLIALLVGGGALSVVAVAPIAAAFLGATFVGAMFARSFKELTFVTVGVSVLLTTYAFVPAVFTNVTPVALVSPLTLVVFDLQGEAVSAGEVLFSTAPMAVGAALLFGLGLGVYREEDMFSQKPVTRKFLDALAVRLSPVPAGGGILSRDRRRALGSVALLTACTIPFVFVAELLAVAVLFALPITVSIPVLLVTIAFIEEVAKSVGLYAGFERGVFERSDGDGGGTLRVALAVGLASGTGFFLAEKVTAVVQAVGLTDLFLGRAAFGDVTGLSGLPPVALAALFFAPLVLHVVTTGAAGVGASRGRTAYALALTAATLGHAAYNVGVVSLG
;
A
#
# COMPACT_ATOMS: atom_id res chain seq x y z
N MET A 1 13.46 3.16 47.76
CA MET A 1 12.87 3.03 46.40
C MET A 1 11.68 3.97 46.17
N THR A 2 10.75 4.05 47.13
CA THR A 2 9.58 4.97 47.18
C THR A 2 9.93 6.46 47.03
N ASP A 3 11.00 6.95 47.66
CA ASP A 3 11.41 8.36 47.52
C ASP A 3 11.98 8.72 46.15
N ARG A 4 12.62 7.78 45.44
CA ARG A 4 13.04 8.00 44.05
C ARG A 4 11.81 8.06 43.13
N LEU A 5 10.85 7.15 43.31
CA LEU A 5 9.60 7.15 42.55
C LEU A 5 8.78 8.42 42.79
N ARG A 6 8.68 8.89 44.05
CA ARG A 6 8.00 10.16 44.37
C ARG A 6 8.69 11.38 43.76
N ARG A 7 10.03 11.43 43.75
CA ARG A 7 10.79 12.51 43.08
C ARG A 7 10.62 12.48 41.56
N VAL A 8 10.62 11.30 40.95
CA VAL A 8 10.35 11.13 39.51
C VAL A 8 8.92 11.57 39.19
N GLY A 9 7.93 11.13 39.97
CA GLY A 9 6.53 11.53 39.80
C GLY A 9 6.33 13.05 39.92
N ARG A 10 6.97 13.71 40.89
CA ARG A 10 6.92 15.18 41.01
C ARG A 10 7.57 15.89 39.83
N ARG A 11 8.71 15.40 39.32
CA ARG A 11 9.36 15.96 38.13
C ARG A 11 8.49 15.81 36.88
N LEU A 12 7.88 14.64 36.68
CA LEU A 12 6.95 14.40 35.59
C LEU A 12 5.72 15.31 35.69
N ALA A 13 5.11 15.43 36.87
CA ALA A 13 3.96 16.32 37.06
C ALA A 13 4.28 17.79 36.77
N VAL A 14 5.48 18.26 37.15
CA VAL A 14 5.95 19.62 36.82
C VAL A 14 6.16 19.77 35.31
N GLY A 15 6.80 18.79 34.65
CA GLY A 15 6.99 18.78 33.20
C GLY A 15 5.66 18.80 32.44
N VAL A 16 4.70 17.96 32.82
CA VAL A 16 3.35 17.92 32.23
C VAL A 16 2.65 19.28 32.39
N ARG A 17 2.72 19.92 33.56
CA ARG A 17 2.14 21.26 33.76
C ARG A 17 2.78 22.32 32.86
N ARG A 18 4.08 22.23 32.61
CA ARG A 18 4.80 23.14 31.70
C ARG A 18 4.37 22.91 30.25
N VAL A 19 4.31 21.66 29.81
CA VAL A 19 3.80 21.26 28.49
C VAL A 19 2.38 21.78 28.28
N LEU A 20 1.47 21.56 29.24
CA LEU A 20 0.09 22.03 29.18
C LEU A 20 -0.02 23.57 29.14
N ARG A 21 0.88 24.28 29.81
CA ARG A 21 0.94 25.75 29.77
C ARG A 21 1.32 26.24 28.38
N VAL A 22 2.35 25.64 27.77
CA VAL A 22 2.77 25.94 26.40
C VAL A 22 1.64 25.61 25.43
N ALA A 23 1.01 24.44 25.59
CA ALA A 23 -0.13 24.02 24.77
C ALA A 23 -1.30 25.02 24.84
N ARG A 24 -1.68 25.47 26.05
CA ARG A 24 -2.72 26.47 26.23
C ARG A 24 -2.39 27.79 25.53
N TRP A 25 -1.13 28.22 25.61
CA TRP A 25 -0.68 29.44 24.93
C TRP A 25 -0.72 29.30 23.41
N GLU A 26 -0.27 28.16 22.89
CA GLU A 26 -0.31 27.84 21.46
C GLU A 26 -1.76 27.79 20.95
N SER A 27 -2.68 27.16 21.69
CA SER A 27 -4.12 27.15 21.35
C SER A 27 -4.73 28.54 21.30
N ALA A 28 -4.41 29.40 22.27
CA ALA A 28 -4.89 30.79 22.28
C ALA A 28 -4.37 31.58 21.07
N ARG A 29 -3.10 31.38 20.70
CA ARG A 29 -2.49 32.01 19.53
C ARG A 29 -3.09 31.51 18.22
N ALA A 30 -3.29 30.20 18.07
CA ALA A 30 -3.90 29.60 16.90
C ALA A 30 -5.34 30.10 16.68
N SER A 31 -6.12 30.26 17.74
CA SER A 31 -7.50 30.79 17.66
C SER A 31 -7.60 32.23 17.17
N GLY A 32 -6.51 33.01 17.24
CA GLY A 32 -6.44 34.38 16.73
C GLY A 32 -6.08 34.51 15.25
N GLY A 33 -5.64 33.43 14.59
CA GLY A 33 -5.09 33.45 13.22
C GLY A 33 -5.77 32.52 12.21
N VAL A 34 -6.68 31.63 12.62
CA VAL A 34 -7.44 30.81 11.68
C VAL A 34 -8.56 31.65 11.07
N ASP A 35 -8.46 31.94 9.78
CA ASP A 35 -9.54 32.58 9.03
C ASP A 35 -10.81 31.72 9.15
N ARG A 36 -11.93 32.35 9.51
CA ARG A 36 -13.24 31.69 9.61
C ARG A 36 -13.58 30.95 8.32
N ARG A 37 -13.07 31.43 7.17
CA ARG A 37 -13.20 30.78 5.87
C ARG A 37 -12.45 29.46 5.77
N THR A 38 -11.25 29.34 6.34
CA THR A 38 -10.49 28.08 6.34
C THR A 38 -11.10 27.05 7.27
N LEU A 39 -11.57 27.49 8.45
CA LEU A 39 -12.27 26.61 9.38
C LEU A 39 -13.63 26.18 8.79
N ALA A 40 -14.35 27.11 8.17
CA ALA A 40 -15.59 26.80 7.44
C ALA A 40 -15.34 25.90 6.23
N ALA A 41 -14.23 26.05 5.51
CA ALA A 41 -13.87 25.17 4.40
C ALA A 41 -13.51 23.76 4.89
N GLY A 42 -12.78 23.63 6.01
CA GLY A 42 -12.47 22.34 6.62
C GLY A 42 -13.72 21.64 7.17
N VAL A 43 -14.62 22.40 7.81
CA VAL A 43 -15.93 21.90 8.25
C VAL A 43 -16.82 21.58 7.05
N ALA A 44 -16.84 22.39 6.00
CA ALA A 44 -17.59 22.13 4.78
C ALA A 44 -17.06 20.89 4.06
N LEU A 45 -15.74 20.66 4.02
CA LEU A 45 -15.16 19.45 3.47
C LEU A 45 -15.52 18.22 4.32
N LEU A 46 -15.53 18.34 5.65
CA LEU A 46 -16.01 17.30 6.57
C LEU A 46 -17.52 17.06 6.44
N VAL A 47 -18.32 18.08 6.16
CA VAL A 47 -19.76 17.98 5.91
C VAL A 47 -20.06 17.48 4.51
N VAL A 48 -19.20 17.74 3.52
CA VAL A 48 -19.30 17.15 2.19
C VAL A 48 -18.89 15.68 2.26
N ALA A 49 -17.73 15.35 2.83
CA ALA A 49 -17.33 13.97 3.07
C ALA A 49 -18.35 13.22 3.95
N GLY A 50 -18.84 13.88 5.00
CA GLY A 50 -19.83 13.36 5.94
C GLY A 50 -21.26 13.32 5.41
N GLY A 51 -21.63 14.21 4.50
CA GLY A 51 -22.93 14.25 3.82
C GLY A 51 -22.99 13.25 2.68
N VAL A 52 -21.88 13.07 1.96
CA VAL A 52 -21.69 11.99 0.98
C VAL A 52 -21.83 10.61 1.66
N VAL A 53 -21.37 10.46 2.90
CA VAL A 53 -21.51 9.21 3.68
C VAL A 53 -22.85 9.11 4.42
N GLY A 54 -23.33 10.19 5.03
CA GLY A 54 -24.52 10.22 5.88
C GLY A 54 -25.84 10.13 5.12
N VAL A 55 -25.89 10.62 3.87
CA VAL A 55 -27.07 10.44 3.01
C VAL A 55 -27.24 8.97 2.60
N GLY A 56 -26.15 8.22 2.42
CA GLY A 56 -26.21 6.79 2.11
C GLY A 56 -26.68 5.93 3.30
N VAL A 57 -26.23 6.25 4.52
CA VAL A 57 -26.63 5.49 5.73
C VAL A 57 -28.07 5.79 6.15
N ALA A 58 -28.51 7.04 6.06
CA ALA A 58 -29.85 7.45 6.52
C ALA A 58 -31.00 6.97 5.60
N THR A 59 -30.71 6.65 4.35
CA THR A 59 -31.72 6.24 3.36
C THR A 59 -31.82 4.73 3.19
N GLY A 60 -30.95 3.94 3.85
CA GLY A 60 -30.96 2.47 3.74
C GLY A 60 -30.60 1.94 2.36
N VAL A 61 -30.16 2.82 1.46
CA VAL A 61 -29.71 2.47 0.10
C VAL A 61 -28.19 2.46 0.14
N ALA A 62 -27.60 1.26 0.17
CA ALA A 62 -26.19 1.11 -0.12
C ALA A 62 -25.97 1.41 -1.61
N GLY A 63 -25.82 2.69 -1.94
CA GLY A 63 -25.62 3.15 -3.31
C GLY A 63 -25.81 4.65 -3.42
N LEU A 64 -24.72 5.37 -3.64
CA LEU A 64 -24.78 6.68 -4.27
C LEU A 64 -25.28 6.43 -5.71
N ASP A 65 -26.38 7.03 -6.14
CA ASP A 65 -26.76 7.03 -7.57
C ASP A 65 -25.94 8.09 -8.32
N VAL A 66 -24.60 7.96 -8.21
CA VAL A 66 -23.62 8.75 -8.99
C VAL A 66 -23.67 8.34 -10.47
N ASP A 67 -24.31 7.20 -10.74
CA ASP A 67 -24.45 6.62 -12.07
C ASP A 67 -25.76 6.99 -12.78
N GLY A 68 -26.61 7.83 -12.19
CA GLY A 68 -27.95 8.16 -12.67
C GLY A 68 -28.02 8.90 -14.03
N ASP A 69 -28.90 8.48 -14.94
CA ASP A 69 -29.23 9.12 -16.23
C ASP A 69 -28.01 9.44 -17.14
N ILE A 70 -26.91 8.71 -17.00
CA ILE A 70 -25.64 8.99 -17.72
C ILE A 70 -25.79 8.79 -19.23
N TYR A 71 -26.50 7.75 -19.63
CA TYR A 71 -26.63 7.32 -21.02
C TYR A 71 -28.02 7.55 -21.56
N ARG A 72 -28.13 8.33 -22.64
CA ARG A 72 -29.42 8.54 -23.31
C ARG A 72 -29.69 7.37 -24.24
N VAL A 73 -30.79 6.66 -24.03
CA VAL A 73 -31.13 5.47 -24.82
C VAL A 73 -32.45 5.69 -25.53
N GLY A 74 -32.42 5.62 -26.85
CA GLY A 74 -33.63 5.60 -27.66
C GLY A 74 -34.33 4.25 -27.55
N VAL A 75 -35.57 4.23 -27.06
CA VAL A 75 -36.41 3.03 -27.06
C VAL A 75 -37.83 3.41 -27.45
N ASP A 76 -38.50 2.55 -28.20
CA ASP A 76 -39.91 2.74 -28.55
C ASP A 76 -40.81 2.30 -27.38
N ASP A 77 -41.87 3.07 -27.10
CA ASP A 77 -42.79 2.83 -25.98
C ASP A 77 -43.47 1.44 -26.04
N GLY A 78 -43.56 0.86 -27.24
CA GLY A 78 -44.11 -0.49 -27.47
C GLY A 78 -43.08 -1.62 -27.39
N SER A 79 -41.81 -1.32 -27.10
CA SER A 79 -40.75 -2.33 -27.02
C SER A 79 -40.89 -3.16 -25.73
N PRO A 80 -40.72 -4.50 -25.79
CA PRO A 80 -40.73 -5.34 -24.58
C PRO A 80 -39.55 -5.07 -23.63
N TYR A 81 -38.58 -4.24 -24.04
CA TYR A 81 -37.43 -3.84 -23.22
C TYR A 81 -37.53 -2.38 -22.73
N ALA A 82 -38.64 -1.69 -22.96
CA ALA A 82 -38.87 -0.33 -22.45
C ALA A 82 -38.75 -0.29 -20.93
N ASP A 83 -39.45 -1.19 -20.23
CA ASP A 83 -39.40 -1.35 -18.78
C ASP A 83 -37.98 -1.62 -18.26
N ALA A 84 -37.17 -2.40 -19.01
CA ALA A 84 -35.80 -2.69 -18.63
C ALA A 84 -34.91 -1.43 -18.64
N ILE A 85 -35.18 -0.50 -19.56
CA ILE A 85 -34.44 0.75 -19.71
C ILE A 85 -34.95 1.80 -18.72
N GLU A 86 -36.26 1.87 -18.48
CA GLU A 86 -36.85 2.77 -17.49
C GLU A 86 -36.45 2.44 -16.05
N ASP A 87 -36.34 1.14 -15.72
CA ASP A 87 -35.94 0.67 -14.40
C ASP A 87 -34.44 0.84 -14.12
N ALA A 88 -33.63 1.05 -15.16
CA ALA A 88 -32.17 1.09 -15.04
C ALA A 88 -31.70 2.50 -14.63
N PRO A 89 -31.08 2.67 -13.45
CA PRO A 89 -30.72 4.00 -12.94
C PRO A 89 -29.79 4.77 -13.88
N SER A 90 -28.89 4.07 -14.58
CA SER A 90 -27.91 4.67 -15.48
C SER A 90 -28.41 5.07 -16.87
N LEU A 91 -29.65 4.68 -17.21
CA LEU A 91 -30.21 4.87 -18.53
C LEU A 91 -31.33 5.90 -18.48
N ARG A 92 -31.23 6.90 -19.34
CA ARG A 92 -32.29 7.87 -19.57
C ARG A 92 -33.05 7.50 -20.84
N PRO A 93 -34.32 7.09 -20.77
CA PRO A 93 -35.12 6.76 -21.95
C PRO A 93 -35.39 8.02 -22.78
N VAL A 94 -35.31 7.88 -24.10
CA VAL A 94 -35.63 8.88 -25.11
C VAL A 94 -36.54 8.21 -26.15
N PRO A 95 -37.56 8.91 -26.71
CA PRO A 95 -38.44 8.30 -27.70
C PRO A 95 -37.68 7.81 -28.94
N GLY A 96 -37.71 6.50 -29.19
CA GLY A 96 -36.95 5.82 -30.25
C GLY A 96 -37.16 6.40 -31.65
N GLY A 97 -38.41 6.70 -32.02
CA GLY A 97 -38.77 7.33 -33.30
C GLY A 97 -38.18 8.72 -33.57
N THR A 98 -37.61 9.39 -32.55
CA THR A 98 -36.95 10.70 -32.69
C THR A 98 -35.47 10.69 -32.31
N ALA A 99 -34.96 9.54 -31.88
CA ALA A 99 -33.61 9.40 -31.37
C ALA A 99 -32.59 9.28 -32.52
N SER A 100 -31.82 10.34 -32.75
CA SER A 100 -30.63 10.29 -33.60
C SER A 100 -29.39 9.87 -32.79
N LEU A 101 -28.71 8.81 -33.26
CA LEU A 101 -27.45 8.32 -32.69
C LEU A 101 -26.37 9.41 -32.73
N GLY A 102 -25.75 9.69 -31.59
CA GLY A 102 -24.69 10.68 -31.41
C GLY A 102 -25.16 12.10 -31.06
N ASP A 103 -26.40 12.45 -31.41
CA ASP A 103 -26.99 13.77 -31.12
C ASP A 103 -27.99 13.70 -29.96
N ALA A 104 -29.11 12.99 -30.16
CA ALA A 104 -30.20 12.87 -29.20
C ALA A 104 -30.08 11.63 -28.30
N ALA A 105 -29.42 10.58 -28.77
CA ALA A 105 -29.22 9.33 -28.03
C ALA A 105 -27.79 8.80 -28.18
N ASP A 106 -27.27 8.19 -27.11
CA ASP A 106 -25.95 7.56 -27.06
C ASP A 106 -26.02 6.09 -27.56
N ALA A 107 -27.17 5.42 -27.36
CA ALA A 107 -27.56 4.14 -27.94
C ALA A 107 -29.06 4.11 -28.32
N VAL A 108 -29.47 3.23 -29.22
CA VAL A 108 -30.87 3.04 -29.64
C VAL A 108 -31.18 1.55 -29.70
N VAL A 109 -32.28 1.14 -29.09
CA VAL A 109 -32.79 -0.24 -29.11
C VAL A 109 -33.85 -0.34 -30.20
N VAL A 110 -33.58 -1.16 -31.20
CA VAL A 110 -34.48 -1.43 -32.33
C VAL A 110 -35.03 -2.83 -32.18
N THR A 111 -36.36 -2.95 -32.09
CA THR A 111 -37.07 -4.23 -32.04
C THR A 111 -37.56 -4.58 -33.44
N VAL A 112 -37.05 -5.67 -34.02
CA VAL A 112 -37.47 -6.20 -35.32
C VAL A 112 -38.58 -7.23 -35.08
N VAL A 113 -39.74 -7.02 -35.71
CA VAL A 113 -40.94 -7.84 -35.51
C VAL A 113 -41.26 -8.60 -36.80
N ARG A 114 -41.77 -9.82 -36.66
CA ARG A 114 -42.15 -10.67 -37.80
C ARG A 114 -43.18 -9.97 -38.71
N PRO A 115 -43.07 -10.12 -40.05
CA PRO A 115 -44.05 -9.56 -40.98
C PRO A 115 -45.46 -10.11 -40.70
N GLY A 116 -46.42 -9.21 -40.41
CA GLY A 116 -47.81 -9.56 -40.14
C GLY A 116 -48.26 -9.42 -38.68
N ALA A 117 -47.38 -8.97 -37.78
CA ALA A 117 -47.75 -8.48 -36.45
C ALA A 117 -48.72 -7.27 -36.59
N GLY A 118 -49.70 -7.19 -35.68
CA GLY A 118 -50.74 -6.15 -35.71
C GLY A 118 -50.18 -4.73 -35.58
N ASP A 119 -50.82 -3.75 -36.23
CA ASP A 119 -50.44 -2.32 -36.21
C ASP A 119 -50.87 -1.60 -34.92
N ASP A 120 -51.05 -2.38 -33.84
CA ASP A 120 -51.71 -1.96 -32.60
C ASP A 120 -50.74 -1.22 -31.66
N GLY A 121 -49.50 -0.97 -32.11
CA GLY A 121 -48.46 -0.21 -31.39
C GLY A 121 -47.78 -0.95 -30.24
N ALA A 122 -48.33 -2.08 -29.77
CA ALA A 122 -47.72 -2.95 -28.77
C ALA A 122 -47.07 -4.16 -29.45
N ILE A 123 -45.78 -4.40 -29.18
CA ILE A 123 -45.03 -5.54 -29.73
C ILE A 123 -45.10 -6.69 -28.71
N ASP A 124 -45.75 -7.80 -29.06
CA ASP A 124 -45.68 -9.00 -28.22
C ASP A 124 -44.29 -9.63 -28.32
N SER A 125 -43.76 -10.04 -27.17
CA SER A 125 -42.50 -10.79 -27.02
C SER A 125 -42.39 -12.01 -27.94
N GLY A 126 -43.51 -12.68 -28.27
CA GLY A 126 -43.55 -13.83 -29.18
C GLY A 126 -43.45 -13.48 -30.67
N GLU A 127 -43.57 -12.20 -31.03
CA GLU A 127 -43.51 -11.68 -32.40
C GLU A 127 -42.15 -11.03 -32.74
N VAL A 128 -41.30 -10.82 -31.73
CA VAL A 128 -39.95 -10.28 -31.89
C VAL A 128 -39.05 -11.30 -32.57
N GLU A 129 -38.46 -10.92 -33.69
CA GLU A 129 -37.49 -11.71 -34.45
C GLU A 129 -36.06 -11.41 -34.02
N GLU A 130 -35.73 -10.12 -33.83
CA GLU A 130 -34.39 -9.67 -33.45
C GLU A 130 -34.45 -8.36 -32.64
N VAL A 131 -33.51 -8.18 -31.72
CA VAL A 131 -33.34 -6.94 -30.96
C VAL A 131 -31.93 -6.43 -31.21
N ILE A 132 -31.82 -5.24 -31.78
CA ILE A 132 -30.55 -4.66 -32.18
C ILE A 132 -30.30 -3.41 -31.34
N VAL A 133 -29.23 -3.43 -30.54
CA VAL A 133 -28.72 -2.24 -29.85
C VAL A 133 -27.69 -1.56 -30.75
N ARG A 134 -28.04 -0.40 -31.30
CA ARG A 134 -27.11 0.44 -32.06
C ARG A 134 -26.50 1.46 -31.12
N ALA A 135 -25.18 1.63 -31.18
CA ALA A 135 -24.45 2.59 -30.37
C ALA A 135 -23.84 3.67 -31.26
N SER A 136 -23.63 4.86 -30.71
CA SER A 136 -22.76 5.86 -31.34
C SER A 136 -21.30 5.36 -31.33
N ASP A 137 -20.52 5.69 -32.36
CA ASP A 137 -19.09 5.32 -32.49
C ASP A 137 -18.20 6.14 -31.54
N THR A 138 -18.50 6.08 -30.25
CA THR A 138 -17.77 6.76 -29.19
C THR A 138 -17.63 5.83 -27.99
N ARG A 139 -16.59 6.05 -27.16
CA ARG A 139 -16.45 5.33 -25.88
C ARG A 139 -17.69 5.46 -24.99
N LYS A 140 -18.44 6.56 -25.11
CA LYS A 140 -19.70 6.77 -24.38
C LYS A 140 -20.83 5.90 -24.94
N GLY A 141 -20.94 5.78 -26.27
CA GLY A 141 -21.91 4.92 -26.94
C GLY A 141 -21.67 3.43 -26.68
N GLU A 142 -20.41 3.00 -26.72
CA GLU A 142 -20.02 1.63 -26.35
C GLU A 142 -20.41 1.29 -24.90
N ALA A 143 -20.13 2.21 -23.97
CA ALA A 143 -20.54 2.06 -22.57
C ALA A 143 -22.07 2.08 -22.40
N ALA A 144 -22.78 2.92 -23.17
CA ALA A 144 -24.24 2.94 -23.18
C ALA A 144 -24.83 1.59 -23.64
N ALA A 145 -24.31 1.01 -24.72
CA ALA A 145 -24.77 -0.31 -25.18
C ALA A 145 -24.43 -1.45 -24.21
N ALA A 146 -23.29 -1.37 -23.51
CA ALA A 146 -22.97 -2.29 -22.42
C ALA A 146 -23.99 -2.17 -21.27
N SER A 147 -24.32 -0.94 -20.87
CA SER A 147 -25.30 -0.68 -19.81
C SER A 147 -26.72 -1.10 -20.19
N VAL A 148 -27.13 -0.93 -21.46
CA VAL A 148 -28.41 -1.46 -21.98
C VAL A 148 -28.47 -2.98 -21.88
N ARG A 149 -27.38 -3.68 -22.23
CA ARG A 149 -27.32 -5.15 -22.12
C ARG A 149 -27.48 -5.60 -20.67
N GLU A 150 -26.77 -4.96 -19.74
CA GLU A 150 -26.85 -5.25 -18.31
C GLU A 150 -28.26 -4.98 -17.75
N ALA A 151 -28.88 -3.88 -18.17
CA ALA A 151 -30.27 -3.54 -17.80
C ALA A 151 -31.27 -4.62 -18.26
N VAL A 152 -31.13 -5.09 -19.49
CA VAL A 152 -31.97 -6.17 -20.04
C VAL A 152 -31.71 -7.49 -19.32
N GLU A 153 -30.45 -7.85 -19.04
CA GLU A 153 -30.11 -9.05 -18.27
C GLU A 153 -30.72 -9.00 -16.85
N ALA A 154 -30.59 -7.87 -16.16
CA ALA A 154 -31.18 -7.67 -14.84
C ALA A 154 -32.72 -7.73 -14.87
N HIS A 155 -33.35 -7.15 -15.89
CA HIS A 155 -34.80 -7.22 -16.09
C HIS A 155 -35.27 -8.66 -16.31
N ASN A 156 -34.60 -9.40 -17.21
CA ASN A 156 -34.88 -10.81 -17.44
C ASN A 156 -34.67 -11.65 -16.16
N GLU A 157 -33.66 -11.34 -15.36
CA GLU A 157 -33.45 -12.00 -14.08
C GLU A 157 -34.58 -11.70 -13.07
N ARG A 158 -35.12 -10.49 -13.05
CA ARG A 158 -36.31 -10.15 -12.24
C ARG A 158 -37.53 -10.95 -12.70
N LEU A 159 -37.77 -11.05 -14.00
CA LEU A 159 -38.86 -11.85 -14.58
C LEU A 159 -38.70 -13.34 -14.23
N MET A 160 -37.51 -13.91 -14.45
CA MET A 160 -37.18 -15.29 -14.04
C MET A 160 -37.34 -15.48 -12.53
N ARG A 161 -37.07 -14.44 -11.72
CA ARG A 161 -37.30 -14.45 -10.27
C ARG A 161 -38.78 -14.26 -9.91
N ALA A 162 -39.67 -13.92 -10.83
CA ALA A 162 -41.11 -13.94 -10.58
C ALA A 162 -41.75 -15.30 -10.91
N GLU A 163 -41.07 -16.15 -11.70
CA GLU A 163 -41.60 -17.45 -12.12
C GLU A 163 -41.88 -18.42 -10.95
N PRO A 164 -43.04 -19.10 -10.95
CA PRO A 164 -43.37 -20.09 -9.91
C PRO A 164 -42.39 -21.28 -9.87
N ASN A 165 -41.91 -21.71 -11.04
CA ASN A 165 -40.98 -22.83 -11.17
C ASN A 165 -39.52 -22.36 -11.12
N ARG A 166 -39.03 -22.16 -9.89
CA ARG A 166 -37.66 -21.68 -9.63
C ARG A 166 -36.57 -22.54 -10.23
N THR A 167 -36.76 -23.86 -10.27
CA THR A 167 -35.77 -24.81 -10.79
C THR A 167 -35.67 -24.76 -12.31
N ALA A 168 -36.74 -24.38 -13.00
CA ALA A 168 -36.70 -24.13 -14.45
C ALA A 168 -36.11 -22.75 -14.78
N ALA A 169 -36.44 -21.73 -13.98
CA ALA A 169 -35.94 -20.36 -14.17
C ALA A 169 -34.45 -20.22 -13.83
N PHE A 170 -33.98 -20.93 -12.80
CA PHE A 170 -32.58 -20.96 -12.36
C PHE A 170 -32.13 -22.41 -12.19
N PRO A 171 -31.79 -23.11 -13.28
CA PRO A 171 -31.44 -24.53 -13.25
C PRO A 171 -30.07 -24.78 -12.60
N VAL A 172 -29.22 -23.75 -12.52
CA VAL A 172 -27.90 -23.80 -11.91
C VAL A 172 -27.91 -22.94 -10.66
N THR A 173 -27.62 -23.55 -9.51
CA THR A 173 -27.36 -22.85 -8.25
C THR A 173 -25.87 -22.93 -7.97
N VAL A 174 -25.24 -21.78 -7.77
CA VAL A 174 -23.82 -21.71 -7.42
C VAL A 174 -23.72 -21.45 -5.92
N THR A 175 -22.96 -22.29 -5.24
CA THR A 175 -22.54 -22.05 -3.87
C THR A 175 -21.07 -21.63 -3.90
N LEU A 176 -20.80 -20.39 -3.54
CA LEU A 176 -19.43 -19.92 -3.41
C LEU A 176 -18.88 -20.32 -2.04
N ARG A 177 -17.77 -21.04 -2.06
CA ARG A 177 -16.97 -21.29 -0.86
C ARG A 177 -15.62 -20.60 -1.03
N TYR A 178 -15.43 -19.51 -0.30
CA TYR A 178 -14.12 -18.88 -0.21
C TYR A 178 -13.23 -19.74 0.68
N VAL A 179 -12.23 -20.36 0.07
CA VAL A 179 -11.15 -21.03 0.77
C VAL A 179 -9.94 -20.09 0.74
N GLY A 180 -9.31 -19.87 1.91
CA GLY A 180 -8.01 -19.23 1.95
C GLY A 180 -7.04 -20.07 1.15
N ARG A 181 -6.67 -19.62 -0.04
CA ARG A 181 -5.61 -20.25 -0.83
C ARG A 181 -4.29 -19.75 -0.28
N THR A 182 -3.56 -20.63 0.39
CA THR A 182 -2.09 -20.53 0.41
C THR A 182 -1.69 -20.50 -1.06
N THR A 183 -1.14 -19.37 -1.52
CA THR A 183 -0.54 -19.29 -2.85
C THR A 183 0.41 -20.47 -3.00
N GLY A 184 0.11 -21.37 -3.95
CA GLY A 184 0.90 -22.57 -4.23
C GLY A 184 2.28 -22.22 -4.78
N ILE A 185 3.15 -21.74 -3.89
CA ILE A 185 4.60 -21.85 -4.03
C ILE A 185 5.06 -23.22 -3.49
N ASP A 186 4.18 -23.98 -2.83
CA ASP A 186 4.50 -25.24 -2.16
C ASP A 186 4.25 -26.52 -2.98
N ASP A 187 3.79 -26.43 -4.24
CA ASP A 187 3.74 -27.57 -5.16
C ASP A 187 4.69 -27.37 -6.35
N GLY A 188 5.98 -27.61 -6.11
CA GLY A 188 6.87 -28.27 -7.08
C GLY A 188 7.10 -27.64 -8.46
N ALA A 189 6.84 -26.36 -8.68
CA ALA A 189 7.24 -25.68 -9.92
C ALA A 189 8.66 -25.12 -9.81
N THR A 190 9.65 -26.01 -9.72
CA THR A 190 11.05 -25.65 -9.99
C THR A 190 11.18 -25.26 -11.46
N LEU A 191 11.28 -23.97 -11.73
CA LEU A 191 11.67 -23.44 -13.03
C LEU A 191 13.16 -23.77 -13.28
N GLY A 192 13.43 -24.94 -13.85
CA GLY A 192 14.79 -25.33 -14.23
C GLY A 192 15.04 -26.83 -14.29
N GLY A 193 14.16 -27.60 -14.96
CA GLY A 193 14.39 -29.01 -15.25
C GLY A 193 14.29 -29.27 -16.75
N SER A 194 15.40 -29.15 -17.45
CA SER A 194 15.53 -29.62 -18.83
C SER A 194 15.66 -31.14 -18.83
N ASP A 195 14.58 -31.87 -19.11
CA ASP A 195 14.67 -33.31 -19.37
C ASP A 195 14.51 -33.61 -20.86
N GLY A 196 15.66 -33.69 -21.51
CA GLY A 196 15.85 -34.52 -22.69
C GLY A 196 15.69 -36.00 -22.31
N GLY A 197 15.06 -36.76 -23.19
CA GLY A 197 14.73 -38.15 -22.93
C GLY A 197 15.94 -39.10 -22.82
N SER A 198 15.77 -40.16 -22.05
CA SER A 198 15.92 -41.56 -22.51
C SER A 198 15.72 -42.58 -21.39
N ALA A 199 14.82 -43.54 -21.68
CA ALA A 199 14.90 -44.99 -21.44
C ALA A 199 15.06 -45.59 -20.01
N GLY A 200 14.08 -46.43 -19.64
CA GLY A 200 14.33 -47.86 -19.38
C GLY A 200 13.94 -48.47 -18.02
N GLY A 201 13.02 -49.46 -18.06
CA GLY A 201 12.92 -50.60 -17.10
C GLY A 201 11.81 -50.50 -16.02
N SER A 202 10.68 -51.23 -16.16
CA SER A 202 10.35 -52.54 -15.52
C SER A 202 10.01 -52.43 -14.02
N ASP A 203 8.94 -52.97 -13.40
CA ASP A 203 7.92 -53.98 -13.71
C ASP A 203 6.78 -53.88 -12.65
N GLY A 204 5.57 -54.37 -12.97
CA GLY A 204 4.82 -55.27 -12.07
C GLY A 204 3.39 -54.92 -11.58
N GLY A 205 2.37 -55.59 -12.16
CA GLY A 205 1.14 -56.09 -11.49
C GLY A 205 -0.19 -55.34 -11.77
N SER A 206 -1.07 -55.85 -12.66
CA SER A 206 -2.28 -56.71 -12.42
C SER A 206 -3.53 -55.92 -11.90
N ASP A 207 -4.76 -56.03 -12.40
CA ASP A 207 -5.43 -56.88 -13.40
C ASP A 207 -6.81 -56.31 -13.81
N GLY A 208 -7.29 -56.77 -14.98
CA GLY A 208 -8.71 -57.00 -15.35
C GLY A 208 -9.53 -55.83 -15.93
N GLY A 209 -10.21 -55.92 -17.08
CA GLY A 209 -10.42 -57.00 -18.06
C GLY A 209 -11.56 -56.66 -19.05
N GLY A 210 -11.52 -57.27 -20.24
CA GLY A 210 -12.62 -57.40 -21.23
C GLY A 210 -12.53 -56.43 -22.43
N GLU A 211 -11.95 -56.80 -23.58
CA GLU A 211 -12.56 -57.53 -24.73
C GLU A 211 -13.64 -56.70 -25.47
N THR A 212 -13.71 -56.53 -26.79
CA THR A 212 -13.12 -57.20 -27.97
C THR A 212 -13.45 -56.40 -29.26
N GLY A 213 -12.55 -56.47 -30.25
CA GLY A 213 -12.83 -56.51 -31.70
C GLY A 213 -13.05 -55.17 -32.42
N GLY A 214 -12.43 -54.87 -33.55
CA GLY A 214 -11.55 -55.62 -34.45
C GLY A 214 -11.52 -54.91 -35.81
N ASP A 215 -10.33 -54.85 -36.41
CA ASP A 215 -9.95 -54.70 -37.83
C ASP A 215 -10.69 -53.70 -38.76
N GLY A 216 -10.02 -52.95 -39.64
CA GLY A 216 -8.63 -52.96 -40.07
C GLY A 216 -8.48 -52.24 -41.43
N GLY A 217 -7.30 -51.67 -41.67
CA GLY A 217 -6.70 -51.33 -42.98
C GLY A 217 -7.39 -50.25 -43.83
N ALA A 218 -6.72 -49.55 -44.75
CA ALA A 218 -5.32 -49.39 -45.11
C ALA A 218 -5.28 -48.27 -46.19
N SER A 219 -4.21 -47.47 -46.18
CA SER A 219 -3.48 -46.94 -47.36
C SER A 219 -4.21 -46.12 -48.44
N GLY A 220 -3.59 -45.01 -48.86
CA GLY A 220 -3.70 -44.58 -50.26
C GLY A 220 -3.47 -43.09 -50.53
N ASP A 221 -2.32 -42.80 -51.14
CA ASP A 221 -1.74 -41.52 -51.53
C ASP A 221 -2.32 -40.90 -52.83
N GLY A 222 -2.00 -39.62 -53.09
CA GLY A 222 -2.11 -38.93 -54.40
C GLY A 222 -3.42 -38.13 -54.63
N GLY A 223 -3.46 -36.91 -55.15
CA GLY A 223 -2.48 -36.11 -55.88
C GLY A 223 -3.13 -35.46 -57.12
N GLY A 224 -3.47 -34.17 -57.03
CA GLY A 224 -3.50 -33.20 -58.15
C GLY A 224 -4.69 -33.15 -59.14
N GLY A 225 -5.16 -31.92 -59.45
CA GLY A 225 -5.66 -31.58 -60.80
C GLY A 225 -7.02 -30.88 -60.96
N SER A 226 -7.04 -29.55 -60.77
CA SER A 226 -7.76 -28.46 -61.49
C SER A 226 -9.02 -28.73 -62.35
N GLY A 227 -10.05 -27.87 -62.19
CA GLY A 227 -10.89 -27.41 -63.32
C GLY A 227 -12.36 -27.05 -63.03
N ALA A 228 -12.61 -25.78 -62.73
CA ALA A 228 -13.84 -25.02 -62.49
C ALA A 228 -15.20 -25.39 -63.16
N GLY A 229 -16.30 -25.14 -62.43
CA GLY A 229 -17.66 -24.92 -62.99
C GLY A 229 -18.83 -24.96 -61.98
N THR A 230 -19.11 -23.81 -61.34
CA THR A 230 -20.42 -23.25 -60.87
C THR A 230 -21.59 -24.16 -60.46
N ASP A 231 -21.99 -24.16 -59.18
CA ASP A 231 -23.18 -23.46 -58.64
C ASP A 231 -23.69 -24.03 -57.30
N ALA A 232 -24.10 -23.10 -56.43
CA ALA A 232 -25.08 -23.21 -55.35
C ALA A 232 -24.78 -24.06 -54.09
N SER A 233 -25.01 -23.38 -52.96
CA SER A 233 -25.44 -23.86 -51.62
C SER A 233 -24.38 -23.89 -50.51
N ASP A 234 -24.57 -22.97 -49.55
CA ASP A 234 -24.33 -23.09 -48.10
C ASP A 234 -22.94 -23.54 -47.59
N PRO A 235 -22.30 -22.72 -46.74
CA PRO A 235 -21.97 -23.27 -45.43
C PRO A 235 -22.20 -22.29 -44.28
N GLY A 236 -22.92 -22.76 -43.25
CA GLY A 236 -22.25 -23.38 -42.11
C GLY A 236 -21.16 -22.52 -41.46
N SER A 237 -21.56 -21.87 -40.37
CA SER A 237 -20.75 -21.18 -39.36
C SER A 237 -19.45 -21.90 -39.00
N THR A 238 -18.33 -21.26 -39.33
CA THR A 238 -17.04 -21.46 -38.69
C THR A 238 -16.74 -20.24 -37.81
N ASP A 239 -16.68 -20.49 -36.51
CA ASP A 239 -16.24 -19.55 -35.49
C ASP A 239 -14.72 -19.31 -35.66
N ALA A 240 -14.39 -18.17 -36.26
CA ALA A 240 -13.03 -17.74 -36.48
C ALA A 240 -12.61 -16.83 -35.33
N GLY A 241 -11.71 -17.34 -34.49
CA GLY A 241 -10.92 -16.53 -33.58
C GLY A 241 -10.23 -15.39 -34.35
N THR A 242 -10.43 -14.18 -33.87
CA THR A 242 -9.61 -13.02 -34.21
C THR A 242 -8.96 -12.51 -32.93
N GLY A 243 -7.65 -12.74 -32.84
CA GLY A 243 -6.81 -12.04 -31.89
C GLY A 243 -6.76 -10.56 -32.26
N SER A 244 -7.05 -9.71 -31.29
CA SER A 244 -6.65 -8.31 -31.30
C SER A 244 -5.60 -8.10 -30.23
N SER A 245 -4.37 -7.87 -30.67
CA SER A 245 -3.26 -7.41 -29.86
C SER A 245 -3.34 -5.88 -29.74
N GLY A 246 -3.30 -5.37 -28.51
CA GLY A 246 -2.76 -4.05 -28.20
C GLY A 246 -3.77 -2.95 -27.89
N ASP A 247 -4.24 -2.90 -26.64
CA ASP A 247 -4.29 -1.63 -25.90
C ASP A 247 -3.97 -1.86 -24.42
N GLY A 248 -3.12 -1.01 -23.87
CA GLY A 248 -2.57 -1.07 -22.52
C GLY A 248 -3.55 -0.55 -21.47
N GLY A 249 -4.73 -1.16 -21.40
CA GLY A 249 -5.67 -0.94 -20.31
C GLY A 249 -5.15 -1.57 -19.03
N PHE A 250 -4.97 -0.77 -17.98
CA PHE A 250 -4.69 -1.24 -16.62
C PHE A 250 -5.75 -2.28 -16.19
N ALA A 251 -5.43 -3.56 -16.31
CA ALA A 251 -6.24 -4.64 -15.76
C ALA A 251 -6.03 -4.65 -14.24
N VAL A 252 -6.90 -3.96 -13.52
CA VAL A 252 -7.01 -4.10 -12.06
C VAL A 252 -7.63 -5.47 -11.79
N PRO A 253 -6.94 -6.42 -11.13
CA PRO A 253 -7.55 -7.68 -10.76
C PRO A 253 -8.67 -7.43 -9.74
N SER A 254 -9.90 -7.79 -10.10
CA SER A 254 -11.03 -7.81 -9.18
C SER A 254 -10.82 -8.95 -8.18
N ILE A 255 -10.47 -8.62 -6.94
CA ILE A 255 -10.24 -9.60 -5.88
C ILE A 255 -11.32 -9.44 -4.81
N GLY A 256 -12.27 -10.37 -4.92
CA GLY A 256 -13.37 -10.59 -3.99
C GLY A 256 -12.96 -11.33 -2.73
N GLY A 257 -13.72 -11.10 -1.67
CA GLY A 257 -13.31 -11.26 -0.30
C GLY A 257 -13.82 -12.45 0.50
N GLY A 258 -13.36 -12.39 1.75
CA GLY A 258 -13.49 -13.47 2.71
C GLY A 258 -13.98 -13.02 4.08
N ALA A 259 -14.63 -11.86 4.22
CA ALA A 259 -15.03 -11.35 5.54
C ALA A 259 -16.52 -11.60 5.90
N PHE A 260 -17.35 -12.08 4.98
CA PHE A 260 -18.73 -12.46 5.30
C PHE A 260 -18.96 -13.94 4.97
N GLY A 261 -18.97 -14.76 6.01
CA GLY A 261 -19.45 -16.15 5.97
C GLY A 261 -20.97 -16.23 5.78
N ALA A 262 -21.49 -15.58 4.74
CA ALA A 262 -22.73 -15.99 4.14
C ALA A 262 -22.35 -16.85 2.94
N ASP A 263 -22.74 -18.12 2.94
CA ASP A 263 -22.84 -18.86 1.70
C ASP A 263 -23.73 -18.04 0.77
N THR A 264 -23.14 -17.32 -0.19
CA THR A 264 -23.93 -16.64 -1.22
C THR A 264 -24.40 -17.74 -2.16
N VAL A 265 -25.61 -18.21 -1.89
CA VAL A 265 -26.37 -19.13 -2.74
C VAL A 265 -27.20 -18.26 -3.67
N GLY A 266 -26.91 -18.33 -4.96
CA GLY A 266 -27.56 -17.49 -5.95
C GLY A 266 -27.39 -17.96 -7.38
N SER A 267 -28.01 -17.22 -8.30
CA SER A 267 -27.76 -17.33 -9.74
C SER A 267 -26.32 -16.89 -10.02
N PRO A 268 -25.67 -17.40 -11.08
CA PRO A 268 -24.34 -16.95 -11.48
C PRO A 268 -24.19 -15.42 -11.62
N GLY A 269 -25.25 -14.73 -12.07
CA GLY A 269 -25.28 -13.25 -12.22
C GLY A 269 -25.41 -12.47 -10.92
N SER A 270 -25.91 -13.08 -9.84
CA SER A 270 -26.06 -12.45 -8.52
C SER A 270 -24.78 -12.46 -7.68
N ILE A 271 -23.69 -13.01 -8.22
CA ILE A 271 -22.42 -13.18 -7.52
C ILE A 271 -21.51 -11.98 -7.79
N THR A 272 -21.30 -11.15 -6.76
CA THR A 272 -20.33 -10.04 -6.81
C THR A 272 -19.07 -10.41 -6.03
N PRO A 273 -17.86 -10.17 -6.57
CA PRO A 273 -16.62 -10.36 -5.81
C PRO A 273 -16.57 -9.38 -4.62
N PRO A 274 -16.32 -9.84 -3.37
CA PRO A 274 -16.28 -8.93 -2.22
C PRO A 274 -15.01 -8.03 -2.18
N PHE A 275 -15.01 -6.89 -2.89
CA PHE A 275 -13.98 -5.87 -2.73
C PHE A 275 -14.44 -4.86 -1.68
N PRO A 276 -13.62 -4.51 -0.65
CA PRO A 276 -14.02 -3.62 0.42
C PRO A 276 -13.92 -2.15 -0.02
N PHE A 277 -14.43 -1.82 -1.21
CA PHE A 277 -14.29 -0.51 -1.84
C PHE A 277 -14.76 0.58 -0.89
N THR A 278 -15.96 0.40 -0.35
CA THR A 278 -16.62 1.35 0.53
C THR A 278 -15.82 1.54 1.81
N SER A 279 -15.48 0.46 2.53
CA SER A 279 -14.70 0.55 3.77
C SER A 279 -13.32 1.17 3.56
N LEU A 280 -12.68 0.93 2.41
CA LEU A 280 -11.38 1.52 2.06
C LEU A 280 -11.49 3.02 1.72
N LEU A 281 -12.50 3.43 0.96
CA LEU A 281 -12.80 4.83 0.70
C LEU A 281 -13.13 5.57 2.00
N LEU A 282 -13.92 4.94 2.88
CA LEU A 282 -14.25 5.45 4.20
C LEU A 282 -13.01 5.57 5.09
N ALA A 283 -12.10 4.59 5.06
CA ALA A 283 -10.82 4.66 5.75
C ALA A 283 -9.95 5.83 5.24
N PHE A 284 -9.99 6.14 3.94
CA PHE A 284 -9.27 7.30 3.37
C PHE A 284 -9.74 8.64 3.95
N VAL A 285 -11.02 8.77 4.32
CA VAL A 285 -11.56 9.99 4.95
C VAL A 285 -10.80 10.37 6.22
N PHE A 286 -10.26 9.39 6.97
CA PHE A 286 -9.46 9.67 8.17
C PHE A 286 -8.13 10.39 7.89
N LEU A 287 -7.59 10.26 6.68
CA LEU A 287 -6.30 10.87 6.30
C LEU A 287 -6.45 12.29 5.76
N VAL A 288 -7.57 12.63 5.14
CA VAL A 288 -7.77 13.93 4.49
C VAL A 288 -7.59 15.12 5.45
N PRO A 289 -8.18 15.14 6.66
CA PRO A 289 -8.00 16.25 7.60
C PRO A 289 -6.56 16.42 8.08
N MET A 290 -5.78 15.35 8.08
CA MET A 290 -4.39 15.39 8.52
C MET A 290 -3.56 16.36 7.69
N ASN A 291 -3.85 16.50 6.39
CA ASN A 291 -3.15 17.43 5.50
C ASN A 291 -3.31 18.90 5.94
N PHE A 292 -4.48 19.29 6.43
CA PHE A 292 -4.70 20.64 6.95
C PHE A 292 -4.02 20.84 8.30
N LEU A 293 -4.10 19.82 9.15
CA LEU A 293 -3.51 19.85 10.48
C LEU A 293 -1.99 19.99 10.43
N ILE A 294 -1.32 19.23 9.56
CA ILE A 294 0.13 19.32 9.39
C ILE A 294 0.55 20.66 8.79
N GLN A 295 -0.24 21.25 7.89
CA GLN A 295 0.08 22.57 7.34
C GLN A 295 0.03 23.65 8.43
N ALA A 296 -1.02 23.63 9.27
CA ALA A 296 -1.15 24.53 10.39
C ALA A 296 -0.03 24.34 11.42
N TYR A 297 0.32 23.09 11.74
CA TYR A 297 1.39 22.76 12.67
C TYR A 297 2.77 23.17 12.13
N GLY A 298 3.10 22.80 10.89
CA GLY A 298 4.36 23.15 10.25
C GLY A 298 4.56 24.66 10.15
N SER A 299 3.49 25.41 9.85
CA SER A 299 3.50 26.87 9.84
C SER A 299 3.83 27.46 11.21
N SER A 300 3.22 26.93 12.28
CA SER A 300 3.52 27.36 13.67
C SER A 300 4.99 27.14 14.03
N ILE A 301 5.57 25.99 13.67
CA ILE A 301 7.00 25.70 13.90
C ILE A 301 7.91 26.62 13.08
N LEU A 302 7.55 26.90 11.83
CA LEU A 302 8.36 27.77 10.97
C LEU A 302 8.30 29.25 11.38
N ASP A 303 7.17 29.71 11.94
CA ASP A 303 7.02 31.10 12.41
C ASP A 303 8.00 31.43 13.55
N GLU A 304 8.40 30.45 14.35
CA GLU A 304 9.42 30.65 15.41
C GLU A 304 10.79 31.01 14.84
N ARG A 305 11.07 30.50 13.66
CA ARG A 305 12.36 30.66 12.99
C ARG A 305 12.40 31.95 12.20
N THR A 306 11.24 32.38 11.71
CA THR A 306 11.07 33.62 10.96
C THR A 306 11.22 34.81 11.91
N ASN A 307 12.06 35.78 11.53
CA ASN A 307 12.34 36.98 12.33
C ASN A 307 12.84 36.69 13.78
N ARG A 308 13.47 35.53 14.02
CA ARG A 308 13.98 35.11 15.34
C ARG A 308 12.94 35.13 16.47
N ARG A 309 11.64 34.95 16.15
CA ARG A 309 10.54 34.99 17.13
C ARG A 309 10.62 33.91 18.21
N GLY A 310 11.34 32.82 17.96
CA GLY A 310 11.60 31.73 18.90
C GLY A 310 12.78 31.97 19.85
N GLU A 311 13.58 33.02 19.67
CA GLU A 311 14.72 33.35 20.54
C GLU A 311 14.29 33.51 22.02
N PRO A 312 13.17 34.17 22.36
CA PRO A 312 12.69 34.24 23.73
C PRO A 312 12.34 32.86 24.33
N LEU A 313 11.89 31.90 23.51
CA LEU A 313 11.55 30.55 23.98
C LEU A 313 12.78 29.74 24.34
N LEU A 314 13.89 29.91 23.60
CA LEU A 314 15.16 29.23 23.87
C LEU A 314 15.85 29.71 25.16
N VAL A 315 15.54 30.92 25.62
CA VAL A 315 16.08 31.48 26.88
C VAL A 315 15.21 31.13 28.09
N THR A 316 14.00 30.59 27.88
CA THR A 316 13.16 30.13 29.00
C THR A 316 13.77 28.91 29.69
N PRO A 317 13.47 28.67 30.99
CA PRO A 317 13.92 27.46 31.70
C PRO A 317 13.18 26.17 31.24
N LEU A 318 12.59 26.18 30.05
CA LEU A 318 11.94 25.03 29.42
C LEU A 318 12.95 24.27 28.57
N SER A 319 12.89 22.95 28.63
CA SER A 319 13.63 22.10 27.69
C SER A 319 12.98 22.12 26.30
N ALA A 320 13.79 21.88 25.26
CA ALA A 320 13.29 21.73 23.89
C ALA A 320 12.15 20.69 23.79
N ALA A 321 12.25 19.58 24.54
CA ALA A 321 11.20 18.57 24.59
C ALA A 321 9.88 19.10 25.18
N GLU A 322 9.93 19.92 26.24
CA GLU A 322 8.72 20.54 26.83
C GLU A 322 8.08 21.55 25.87
N ILE A 323 8.89 22.33 25.14
CA ILE A 323 8.41 23.31 24.16
C ILE A 323 7.73 22.60 22.98
N VAL A 324 8.44 21.66 22.36
CA VAL A 324 7.94 20.90 21.20
C VAL A 324 6.70 20.10 21.59
N ALA A 325 6.72 19.33 22.68
CA ALA A 325 5.55 18.59 23.12
C ALA A 325 4.36 19.51 23.43
N GLY A 326 4.62 20.67 24.05
CA GLY A 326 3.59 21.68 24.31
C GLY A 326 2.97 22.22 23.03
N LYS A 327 3.76 22.42 21.97
CA LYS A 327 3.29 22.87 20.67
C LYS A 327 2.57 21.81 19.88
N THR A 328 3.04 20.56 19.92
CA THR A 328 2.42 19.45 19.21
C THR A 328 1.08 19.08 19.83
N LEU A 329 0.94 19.20 21.16
CA LEU A 329 -0.22 18.69 21.89
C LEU A 329 -1.58 19.24 21.42
N PRO A 330 -1.78 20.55 21.15
CA PRO A 330 -3.04 21.05 20.59
C PRO A 330 -3.41 20.42 19.25
N TYR A 331 -2.43 20.18 18.38
CA TYR A 331 -2.66 19.57 17.07
C TYR A 331 -2.93 18.07 17.21
N ALA A 332 -2.20 17.36 18.09
CA ALA A 332 -2.49 15.96 18.39
C ALA A 332 -3.88 15.77 19.01
N ALA A 333 -4.30 16.69 19.90
CA ALA A 333 -5.65 16.69 20.46
C ALA A 333 -6.70 16.97 19.38
N ALA A 334 -6.46 17.94 18.49
CA ALA A 334 -7.34 18.21 17.35
C ALA A 334 -7.44 16.99 16.41
N ALA A 335 -6.32 16.30 16.12
CA ALA A 335 -6.31 15.05 15.38
C ALA A 335 -7.20 14.01 16.04
N ALA A 336 -7.01 13.74 17.34
CA ALA A 336 -7.79 12.76 18.08
C ALA A 336 -9.29 13.09 18.08
N VAL A 337 -9.66 14.37 18.26
CA VAL A 337 -11.06 14.83 18.19
C VAL A 337 -11.63 14.60 16.80
N VAL A 338 -10.95 15.06 15.73
CA VAL A 338 -11.41 14.90 14.35
C VAL A 338 -11.53 13.43 13.98
N THR A 339 -10.53 12.61 14.29
CA THR A 339 -10.55 11.16 14.09
C THR A 339 -11.72 10.50 14.83
N THR A 340 -11.99 10.89 16.08
CA THR A 340 -13.12 10.36 16.84
C THR A 340 -14.45 10.75 16.20
N LEU A 341 -14.59 12.00 15.74
CA LEU A 341 -15.81 12.47 15.05
C LEU A 341 -16.03 11.72 13.73
N ILE A 342 -14.97 11.48 12.95
CA ILE A 342 -15.05 10.70 11.71
C ILE A 342 -15.43 9.25 12.01
N ALA A 343 -14.81 8.62 13.02
CA ALA A 343 -15.18 7.27 13.43
C ALA A 343 -16.67 7.18 13.76
N LEU A 344 -17.19 8.09 14.60
CA LEU A 344 -18.61 8.13 14.95
C LEU A 344 -19.52 8.36 13.73
N LEU A 345 -19.11 9.20 12.77
CA LEU A 345 -19.91 9.55 11.59
C LEU A 345 -19.99 8.41 10.57
N VAL A 346 -18.91 7.63 10.45
CA VAL A 346 -18.74 6.59 9.44
C VAL A 346 -19.10 5.19 9.97
N GLY A 347 -19.47 5.08 11.26
CA GLY A 347 -19.81 3.82 11.91
C GLY A 347 -18.61 3.03 12.45
N GLY A 348 -17.45 3.68 12.59
CA GLY A 348 -16.26 3.11 13.23
C GLY A 348 -16.28 3.26 14.76
N GLY A 349 -15.51 2.42 15.44
CA GLY A 349 -15.36 2.36 16.89
C GLY A 349 -14.04 2.96 17.41
N ALA A 350 -13.70 2.57 18.64
CA ALA A 350 -12.47 3.02 19.30
C ALA A 350 -11.20 2.45 18.61
N LEU A 351 -11.32 1.29 17.95
CA LEU A 351 -10.21 0.68 17.22
C LEU A 351 -9.74 1.58 16.07
N SER A 352 -10.66 2.18 15.31
CA SER A 352 -10.32 3.18 14.29
C SER A 352 -9.51 4.35 14.84
N VAL A 353 -9.86 4.84 16.04
CA VAL A 353 -9.13 5.95 16.69
C VAL A 353 -7.72 5.53 17.11
N VAL A 354 -7.57 4.34 17.69
CA VAL A 354 -6.27 3.77 18.09
C VAL A 354 -5.39 3.54 16.87
N ALA A 355 -5.95 3.05 15.77
CA ALA A 355 -5.27 2.80 14.51
C ALA A 355 -4.74 4.08 13.85
N VAL A 356 -5.53 5.15 13.87
CA VAL A 356 -5.14 6.44 13.25
C VAL A 356 -4.17 7.25 14.11
N ALA A 357 -4.12 7.03 15.43
CA ALA A 357 -3.21 7.73 16.33
C ALA A 357 -1.71 7.68 15.93
N PRO A 358 -1.10 6.50 15.63
CA PRO A 358 0.29 6.45 15.17
C PRO A 358 0.47 7.11 13.79
N ILE A 359 -0.53 7.04 12.91
CA ILE A 359 -0.51 7.75 11.62
C ILE A 359 -0.43 9.25 11.87
N ALA A 360 -1.33 9.79 12.71
CA ALA A 360 -1.33 11.20 13.06
C ALA A 360 -0.02 11.65 13.71
N ALA A 361 0.54 10.82 14.60
CA ALA A 361 1.83 11.08 15.22
C ALA A 361 2.99 11.09 14.20
N ALA A 362 2.99 10.19 13.22
CA ALA A 362 4.01 10.14 12.17
C ALA A 362 3.92 11.36 11.26
N PHE A 363 2.71 11.77 10.88
CA PHE A 363 2.46 13.00 10.11
C PHE A 363 2.96 14.25 10.86
N LEU A 364 2.65 14.38 12.16
CA LEU A 364 3.13 15.48 12.98
C LEU A 364 4.66 15.44 13.17
N GLY A 365 5.24 14.27 13.43
CA GLY A 365 6.68 14.09 13.60
C GLY A 365 7.47 14.43 12.33
N ALA A 366 7.02 13.93 11.18
CA ALA A 366 7.65 14.21 9.89
C ALA A 366 7.53 15.70 9.52
N THR A 367 6.38 16.31 9.80
CA THR A 367 6.15 17.74 9.61
C THR A 367 7.02 18.60 10.52
N PHE A 368 7.21 18.19 11.77
CA PHE A 368 8.12 18.87 12.70
C PHE A 368 9.55 18.88 12.15
N VAL A 369 10.06 17.72 11.72
CA VAL A 369 11.37 17.62 11.07
C VAL A 369 11.43 18.48 9.81
N GLY A 370 10.39 18.41 8.95
CA GLY A 370 10.29 19.19 7.73
C GLY A 370 10.34 20.71 7.98
N ALA A 371 9.63 21.19 9.00
CA ALA A 371 9.61 22.60 9.39
C ALA A 371 10.93 23.08 10.00
N MET A 372 11.66 22.21 10.70
CA MET A 372 13.03 22.52 11.16
C MET A 372 14.00 22.65 9.98
N PHE A 373 13.78 21.90 8.90
CA PHE A 373 14.65 21.92 7.73
C PHE A 373 14.33 23.03 6.72
N ALA A 374 13.05 23.29 6.44
CA ALA A 374 12.59 24.27 5.46
C ALA A 374 13.13 25.68 5.74
N ARG A 375 13.53 26.45 4.73
CA ARG A 375 14.02 27.83 4.94
C ARG A 375 12.93 28.89 4.80
N SER A 376 11.83 28.54 4.16
CA SER A 376 10.71 29.44 3.88
C SER A 376 9.38 28.68 3.89
N PHE A 377 8.26 29.40 3.93
CA PHE A 377 6.93 28.80 3.85
C PHE A 377 6.73 28.01 2.55
N LYS A 378 7.32 28.47 1.44
CA LYS A 378 7.27 27.77 0.15
C LYS A 378 8.01 26.43 0.20
N GLU A 379 9.21 26.40 0.79
CA GLU A 379 9.95 25.15 1.01
C GLU A 379 9.22 24.21 1.96
N LEU A 380 8.61 24.75 3.01
CA LEU A 380 7.79 23.96 3.93
C LEU A 380 6.64 23.29 3.20
N THR A 381 5.89 24.02 2.37
CA THR A 381 4.80 23.44 1.56
C THR A 381 5.30 22.29 0.70
N PHE A 382 6.43 22.44 0.01
CA PHE A 382 7.01 21.35 -0.78
C PHE A 382 7.37 20.13 0.07
N VAL A 383 8.00 20.34 1.24
CA VAL A 383 8.36 19.25 2.15
C VAL A 383 7.11 18.57 2.71
N THR A 384 6.10 19.33 3.14
CA THR A 384 4.86 18.76 3.68
C THR A 384 4.08 17.99 2.63
N VAL A 385 4.06 18.43 1.37
CA VAL A 385 3.44 17.68 0.27
C VAL A 385 4.15 16.34 0.07
N GLY A 386 5.49 16.34 0.05
CA GLY A 386 6.26 15.09 -0.04
C GLY A 386 5.99 14.14 1.14
N VAL A 387 5.97 14.68 2.36
CA VAL A 387 5.62 13.91 3.58
C VAL A 387 4.22 13.33 3.48
N SER A 388 3.23 14.12 3.07
CA SER A 388 1.84 13.67 2.90
C SER A 388 1.74 12.55 1.88
N VAL A 389 2.36 12.69 0.70
CA VAL A 389 2.32 11.65 -0.33
C VAL A 389 2.94 10.37 0.20
N LEU A 390 4.15 10.42 0.76
CA LEU A 390 4.84 9.23 1.24
C LEU A 390 4.08 8.50 2.36
N LEU A 391 3.62 9.23 3.39
CA LEU A 391 2.92 8.63 4.53
C LEU A 391 1.51 8.16 4.17
N THR A 392 0.81 8.87 3.28
CA THR A 392 -0.52 8.44 2.79
C THR A 392 -0.38 7.17 1.97
N THR A 393 0.62 7.08 1.07
CA THR A 393 0.83 5.87 0.28
C THR A 393 1.18 4.67 1.16
N TYR A 394 2.04 4.85 2.17
CA TYR A 394 2.32 3.77 3.13
C TYR A 394 1.09 3.36 3.95
N ALA A 395 0.27 4.31 4.39
CA ALA A 395 -0.94 3.99 5.13
C ALA A 395 -1.99 3.32 4.22
N PHE A 396 -2.10 3.73 2.97
CA PHE A 396 -3.21 3.30 2.11
C PHE A 396 -2.91 2.01 1.33
N VAL A 397 -1.74 1.91 0.69
CA VAL A 397 -1.52 0.82 -0.28
C VAL A 397 -1.57 -0.57 0.35
N PRO A 398 -0.95 -0.84 1.52
CA PRO A 398 -1.11 -2.14 2.17
C PRO A 398 -2.58 -2.44 2.55
N ALA A 399 -3.34 -1.42 2.94
CA ALA A 399 -4.75 -1.58 3.32
C ALA A 399 -5.67 -1.92 2.13
N VAL A 400 -5.27 -1.62 0.89
CA VAL A 400 -5.98 -2.09 -0.31
C VAL A 400 -6.03 -3.63 -0.37
N PHE A 401 -5.00 -4.28 0.18
CA PHE A 401 -4.83 -5.74 0.17
C PHE A 401 -5.38 -6.42 1.43
N THR A 402 -6.28 -5.76 2.18
CA THR A 402 -6.88 -6.29 3.42
C THR A 402 -7.42 -7.72 3.28
N ASN A 403 -7.93 -8.07 2.10
CA ASN A 403 -8.49 -9.39 1.81
C ASN A 403 -7.50 -10.40 1.20
N VAL A 404 -6.24 -10.00 0.97
CA VAL A 404 -5.32 -10.78 0.11
C VAL A 404 -4.11 -11.31 0.88
N THR A 405 -3.67 -10.72 2.00
CA THR A 405 -2.46 -11.22 2.71
C THR A 405 -2.31 -10.61 4.11
N PRO A 406 -1.62 -11.26 5.08
CA PRO A 406 -1.13 -10.62 6.31
C PRO A 406 -0.28 -9.35 6.07
N VAL A 407 0.19 -9.12 4.84
CA VAL A 407 0.84 -7.87 4.40
C VAL A 407 -0.05 -6.65 4.67
N ALA A 408 -1.38 -6.78 4.66
CA ALA A 408 -2.26 -5.66 4.96
C ALA A 408 -2.10 -5.14 6.39
N LEU A 409 -1.86 -6.02 7.38
CA LEU A 409 -1.67 -5.63 8.78
C LEU A 409 -0.45 -4.73 8.99
N VAL A 410 0.43 -4.60 8.00
CA VAL A 410 1.55 -3.68 8.08
C VAL A 410 1.10 -2.21 8.15
N SER A 411 -0.04 -1.87 7.55
CA SER A 411 -0.61 -0.53 7.70
C SER A 411 -1.59 -0.49 8.88
N PRO A 412 -1.48 0.51 9.78
CA PRO A 412 -2.53 0.78 10.77
C PRO A 412 -3.90 1.03 10.16
N LEU A 413 -3.98 1.52 8.91
CA LEU A 413 -5.26 1.82 8.25
C LEU A 413 -6.10 0.55 8.03
N THR A 414 -5.47 -0.61 7.92
CA THR A 414 -6.15 -1.91 7.80
C THR A 414 -7.04 -2.19 9.01
N LEU A 415 -6.61 -1.76 10.21
CA LEU A 415 -7.44 -1.88 11.42
C LEU A 415 -8.71 -1.03 11.36
N VAL A 416 -8.68 0.10 10.63
CA VAL A 416 -9.89 0.93 10.39
C VAL A 416 -10.85 0.18 9.49
N VAL A 417 -10.33 -0.50 8.44
CA VAL A 417 -11.16 -1.31 7.54
C VAL A 417 -11.83 -2.46 8.30
N PHE A 418 -11.08 -3.18 9.14
CA PHE A 418 -11.61 -4.25 10.00
C PHE A 418 -12.69 -3.74 10.97
N ASP A 419 -12.46 -2.61 11.63
CA ASP A 419 -13.43 -1.99 12.55
C ASP A 419 -14.74 -1.63 11.82
N LEU A 420 -14.65 -1.06 10.61
CA LEU A 420 -15.83 -0.72 9.79
C LEU A 420 -16.57 -1.95 9.25
N GLN A 421 -15.89 -3.08 9.12
CA GLN A 421 -16.50 -4.36 8.71
C GLN A 421 -17.05 -5.15 9.89
N GLY A 422 -16.79 -4.72 11.13
CA GLY A 422 -17.18 -5.46 12.34
C GLY A 422 -16.30 -6.69 12.59
N GLU A 423 -15.08 -6.73 12.05
CA GLU A 423 -14.15 -7.84 12.22
C GLU A 423 -13.44 -7.76 13.58
N ALA A 424 -13.29 -8.92 14.24
CA ALA A 424 -12.61 -9.01 15.51
C ALA A 424 -11.08 -8.99 15.33
N VAL A 425 -10.41 -8.06 15.99
CA VAL A 425 -8.94 -7.92 15.93
C VAL A 425 -8.32 -8.23 17.28
N SER A 426 -7.27 -9.05 17.29
CA SER A 426 -6.48 -9.37 18.47
C SER A 426 -5.57 -8.22 18.90
N ALA A 427 -5.19 -8.19 20.18
CA ALA A 427 -4.22 -7.21 20.68
C ALA A 427 -2.84 -7.32 19.99
N GLY A 428 -2.47 -8.53 19.55
CA GLY A 428 -1.23 -8.79 18.81
C GLY A 428 -1.23 -8.10 17.46
N GLU A 429 -2.33 -8.18 16.71
CA GLU A 429 -2.50 -7.52 15.41
C GLU A 429 -2.51 -5.99 15.55
N VAL A 430 -3.18 -5.46 16.58
CA VAL A 430 -3.15 -4.03 16.88
C VAL A 430 -1.72 -3.57 17.14
N LEU A 431 -0.95 -4.30 17.96
CA LEU A 431 0.43 -3.94 18.25
C LEU A 431 1.33 -4.07 17.00
N PHE A 432 1.21 -5.17 16.26
CA PHE A 432 1.97 -5.43 15.04
C PHE A 432 1.78 -4.31 14.00
N SER A 433 0.53 -3.87 13.85
CA SER A 433 0.16 -2.85 12.87
C SER A 433 0.54 -1.44 13.30
N THR A 434 0.32 -1.09 14.57
CA THR A 434 0.54 0.28 15.06
C THR A 434 1.97 0.57 15.51
N ALA A 435 2.72 -0.44 15.97
CA ALA A 435 4.04 -0.23 16.56
C ALA A 435 5.10 0.32 15.59
N PRO A 436 5.26 -0.20 14.35
CA PRO A 436 6.29 0.30 13.43
C PRO A 436 6.14 1.81 13.18
N MET A 437 4.90 2.25 12.94
CA MET A 437 4.59 3.64 12.68
C MET A 437 4.70 4.52 13.94
N ALA A 438 4.29 4.02 15.10
CA ALA A 438 4.47 4.73 16.38
C ALA A 438 5.96 4.93 16.71
N VAL A 439 6.79 3.90 16.50
CA VAL A 439 8.25 3.98 16.67
C VAL A 439 8.84 4.96 15.66
N GLY A 440 8.46 4.89 14.39
CA GLY A 440 8.87 5.85 13.36
C GLY A 440 8.54 7.30 13.74
N ALA A 441 7.32 7.55 14.25
CA ALA A 441 6.92 8.85 14.76
C ALA A 441 7.81 9.34 15.91
N ALA A 442 8.07 8.47 16.91
CA ALA A 442 8.94 8.80 18.03
C ALA A 442 10.37 9.12 17.59
N LEU A 443 10.90 8.39 16.61
CA LEU A 443 12.21 8.63 16.01
C LEU A 443 12.27 9.94 15.23
N LEU A 444 11.21 10.32 14.52
CA LEU A 444 11.11 11.62 13.84
C LEU A 444 11.10 12.78 14.83
N PHE A 445 10.30 12.69 15.90
CA PHE A 445 10.34 13.68 16.98
C PHE A 445 11.71 13.73 17.64
N GLY A 446 12.31 12.57 17.88
CA GLY A 446 13.69 12.44 18.32
C GLY A 446 14.63 13.22 17.41
N LEU A 447 14.66 12.94 16.11
CA LEU A 447 15.52 13.64 15.16
C LEU A 447 15.31 15.16 15.19
N GLY A 448 14.06 15.62 15.12
CA GLY A 448 13.73 17.05 15.15
C GLY A 448 14.17 17.74 16.45
N LEU A 449 14.03 17.08 17.61
CA LEU A 449 14.51 17.60 18.90
C LEU A 449 16.04 17.77 18.95
N GLY A 450 16.78 16.96 18.17
CA GLY A 450 18.24 17.09 18.07
C GLY A 450 18.67 18.41 17.43
N VAL A 451 17.85 18.94 16.53
CA VAL A 451 18.09 20.13 15.70
C VAL A 451 17.36 21.37 16.26
N TYR A 452 16.55 21.19 17.31
CA TYR A 452 15.86 22.28 18.02
C TYR A 452 16.83 22.99 18.98
N ARG A 453 17.86 23.63 18.41
CA ARG A 453 18.88 24.41 19.10
C ARG A 453 19.16 25.70 18.35
N GLU A 454 19.70 26.71 19.03
CA GLU A 454 19.90 28.04 18.44
C GLU A 454 20.75 27.98 17.16
N GLU A 455 21.82 27.19 17.19
CA GLU A 455 22.79 27.04 16.10
C GLU A 455 22.18 26.51 14.80
N ASP A 456 21.20 25.61 14.91
CA ASP A 456 20.61 24.93 13.76
C ASP A 456 19.28 25.55 13.35
N MET A 457 18.48 25.97 14.33
CA MET A 457 17.15 26.55 14.11
C MET A 457 17.22 27.82 13.27
N PHE A 458 18.20 28.69 13.47
CA PHE A 458 18.32 29.93 12.70
C PHE A 458 19.26 29.80 11.48
N SER A 459 19.81 28.62 11.22
CA SER A 459 20.69 28.40 10.08
C SER A 459 19.93 28.39 8.75
N GLN A 460 20.53 29.00 7.72
CA GLN A 460 20.01 29.08 6.35
C GLN A 460 20.58 28.00 5.41
N LYS A 461 21.09 26.91 5.99
CA LYS A 461 21.61 25.76 5.24
C LYS A 461 20.47 25.08 4.45
N PRO A 462 20.74 24.54 3.25
CA PRO A 462 19.76 23.75 2.51
C PRO A 462 19.33 22.50 3.29
N VAL A 463 18.12 22.00 3.01
CA VAL A 463 17.48 20.84 3.69
C VAL A 463 18.42 19.65 3.81
N THR A 464 19.12 19.28 2.74
CA THR A 464 20.04 18.14 2.73
C THR A 464 21.22 18.31 3.70
N ARG A 465 21.76 19.52 3.84
CA ARG A 465 22.85 19.80 4.79
C ARG A 465 22.34 19.77 6.23
N LYS A 466 21.12 20.25 6.49
CA LYS A 466 20.50 20.16 7.81
C LYS A 466 20.17 18.72 8.21
N PHE A 467 19.78 17.89 7.24
CA PHE A 467 19.59 16.46 7.48
C PHE A 467 20.90 15.78 7.91
N LEU A 468 22.02 16.07 7.23
CA LEU A 468 23.34 15.57 7.66
C LEU A 468 23.75 16.12 9.04
N ASP A 469 23.47 17.40 9.33
CA ASP A 469 23.71 17.99 10.66
C ASP A 469 22.91 17.25 11.75
N ALA A 470 21.63 16.97 11.48
CA ALA A 470 20.74 16.26 12.39
C ALA A 470 21.26 14.86 12.74
N LEU A 471 21.79 14.13 11.74
CA LEU A 471 22.42 12.83 11.95
C LEU A 471 23.73 12.96 12.72
N ALA A 472 24.59 13.91 12.34
CA ALA A 472 25.89 14.12 12.96
C ALA A 472 25.78 14.49 14.45
N VAL A 473 24.77 15.26 14.86
CA VAL A 473 24.51 15.61 16.27
C VAL A 473 24.16 14.38 17.13
N ARG A 474 23.71 13.28 16.52
CA ARG A 474 23.44 12.01 17.23
C ARG A 474 24.68 11.14 17.41
N LEU A 475 25.77 11.46 16.71
CA LEU A 475 27.01 10.71 16.73
C LEU A 475 27.96 11.28 17.78
N SER A 476 28.82 10.42 18.33
CA SER A 476 29.91 10.83 19.22
C SER A 476 31.25 10.78 18.48
N PRO A 477 32.23 11.64 18.85
CA PRO A 477 33.53 11.64 18.21
C PRO A 477 34.23 10.27 18.29
N VAL A 478 34.80 9.82 17.16
CA VAL A 478 35.59 8.58 17.08
C VAL A 478 37.02 8.92 16.70
N PRO A 479 37.98 8.83 17.64
CA PRO A 479 39.36 9.20 17.37
C PRO A 479 40.07 8.15 16.50
N ALA A 480 41.03 8.61 15.70
CA ALA A 480 41.91 7.78 14.88
C ALA A 480 42.95 7.02 15.72
N GLY A 481 43.32 7.59 16.87
CA GLY A 481 44.21 6.99 17.87
C GLY A 481 43.48 6.35 19.06
N GLY A 482 44.22 5.54 19.84
CA GLY A 482 43.74 4.96 21.11
C GLY A 482 43.39 3.48 21.06
N GLY A 483 43.40 2.84 22.24
CA GLY A 483 43.15 1.41 22.38
C GLY A 483 41.76 0.99 21.86
N ILE A 484 41.70 -0.11 21.12
CA ILE A 484 40.48 -0.68 20.51
C ILE A 484 39.38 -0.94 21.56
N LEU A 485 39.77 -1.20 22.82
CA LEU A 485 38.89 -1.57 23.92
C LEU A 485 38.52 -0.41 24.87
N SER A 486 38.90 0.83 24.56
CA SER A 486 38.55 1.97 25.42
C SER A 486 37.02 2.10 25.55
N ARG A 487 36.56 2.46 26.74
CA ARG A 487 35.13 2.58 27.03
C ARG A 487 34.48 3.68 26.20
N ASP A 488 35.19 4.77 25.98
CA ASP A 488 34.71 5.93 25.22
C ASP A 488 34.55 5.60 23.74
N ARG A 489 35.51 4.87 23.14
CA ARG A 489 35.41 4.40 21.76
C ARG A 489 34.24 3.44 21.58
N ARG A 490 34.05 2.49 22.51
CA ARG A 490 32.89 1.58 22.48
C ARG A 490 31.56 2.32 22.59
N ARG A 491 31.48 3.35 23.43
CA ARG A 491 30.28 4.20 23.53
C ARG A 491 30.02 4.97 22.23
N ALA A 492 31.06 5.51 21.61
CA ALA A 492 30.95 6.23 20.35
C ALA A 492 30.51 5.31 19.20
N LEU A 493 31.12 4.14 19.06
CA LEU A 493 30.68 3.12 18.09
C LEU A 493 29.26 2.61 18.40
N GLY A 494 28.90 2.49 19.68
CA GLY A 494 27.53 2.19 20.10
C GLY A 494 26.51 3.23 19.64
N SER A 495 26.88 4.51 19.58
CA SER A 495 26.01 5.57 19.02
C SER A 495 25.81 5.41 17.50
N VAL A 496 26.83 4.95 16.77
CA VAL A 496 26.71 4.61 15.34
C VAL A 496 25.76 3.42 15.16
N ALA A 497 26.01 2.33 15.88
CA ALA A 497 25.17 1.13 15.82
C ALA A 497 23.71 1.43 16.17
N LEU A 498 23.47 2.22 17.22
CA LEU A 498 22.12 2.61 17.63
C LEU A 498 21.44 3.51 16.60
N LEU A 499 22.14 4.49 16.05
CA LEU A 499 21.58 5.38 15.02
C LEU A 499 21.17 4.57 13.78
N THR A 500 22.00 3.61 13.36
CA THR A 500 21.69 2.72 12.25
C THR A 500 20.55 1.76 12.59
N ALA A 501 20.51 1.18 13.79
CA ALA A 501 19.38 0.35 14.23
C ALA A 501 18.04 1.12 14.17
N CYS A 502 18.05 2.40 14.52
CA CYS A 502 16.89 3.28 14.45
C CYS A 502 16.43 3.59 13.00
N THR A 503 17.16 3.21 11.95
CA THR A 503 16.69 3.40 10.57
C THR A 503 15.72 2.31 10.11
N ILE A 504 15.71 1.14 10.76
CA ILE A 504 14.89 -0.03 10.37
C ILE A 504 13.41 0.30 10.16
N PRO A 505 12.70 1.04 11.05
CA PRO A 505 11.30 1.37 10.81
C PRO A 505 11.07 2.15 9.51
N PHE A 506 12.01 3.01 9.12
CA PHE A 506 11.93 3.77 7.87
C PHE A 506 12.30 2.93 6.65
N VAL A 507 13.28 2.03 6.80
CA VAL A 507 13.66 1.06 5.77
C VAL A 507 12.47 0.16 5.44
N PHE A 508 11.85 -0.42 6.46
CA PHE A 508 10.66 -1.26 6.31
C PHE A 508 9.53 -0.53 5.59
N VAL A 509 9.21 0.71 6.00
CA VAL A 509 8.21 1.56 5.33
C VAL A 509 8.54 1.78 3.85
N ALA A 510 9.81 2.07 3.53
CA ALA A 510 10.26 2.34 2.18
C ALA A 510 10.28 1.09 1.29
N GLU A 511 10.70 -0.06 1.84
CA GLU A 511 10.71 -1.35 1.13
C GLU A 511 9.31 -1.82 0.80
N LEU A 512 8.36 -1.71 1.73
CA LEU A 512 6.97 -2.06 1.47
C LEU A 512 6.33 -1.16 0.43
N LEU A 513 6.65 0.13 0.46
CA LEU A 513 6.26 1.06 -0.59
C LEU A 513 6.86 0.63 -1.94
N ALA A 514 8.12 0.20 -1.98
CA ALA A 514 8.74 -0.29 -3.19
C ALA A 514 8.04 -1.56 -3.72
N VAL A 515 7.74 -2.53 -2.85
CA VAL A 515 6.96 -3.72 -3.20
C VAL A 515 5.60 -3.32 -3.78
N ALA A 516 4.87 -2.46 -3.08
CA ALA A 516 3.55 -1.97 -3.47
C ALA A 516 3.54 -1.30 -4.85
N VAL A 517 4.54 -0.45 -5.14
CA VAL A 517 4.63 0.27 -6.43
C VAL A 517 5.08 -0.67 -7.55
N LEU A 518 6.02 -1.57 -7.28
CA LEU A 518 6.59 -2.47 -8.29
C LEU A 518 5.70 -3.69 -8.57
N PHE A 519 4.75 -4.01 -7.70
CA PHE A 519 3.81 -5.11 -7.87
C PHE A 519 2.96 -4.99 -9.15
N ALA A 520 2.73 -3.77 -9.64
CA ALA A 520 2.00 -3.54 -10.89
C ALA A 520 2.78 -3.95 -12.15
N LEU A 521 4.07 -4.26 -12.05
CA LEU A 521 4.92 -4.62 -13.18
C LEU A 521 5.00 -6.15 -13.38
N PRO A 522 5.27 -6.63 -14.61
CA PRO A 522 5.52 -8.05 -14.86
C PRO A 522 6.63 -8.60 -13.95
N ILE A 523 6.44 -9.82 -13.44
CA ILE A 523 7.31 -10.47 -12.45
C ILE A 523 8.79 -10.51 -12.89
N THR A 524 9.02 -10.72 -14.19
CA THR A 524 10.36 -10.77 -14.80
C THR A 524 11.12 -9.45 -14.69
N VAL A 525 10.42 -8.33 -14.61
CA VAL A 525 11.00 -6.99 -14.43
C VAL A 525 10.93 -6.58 -12.95
N SER A 526 9.82 -6.87 -12.27
CA SER A 526 9.59 -6.41 -10.90
C SER A 526 10.55 -7.04 -9.91
N ILE A 527 10.86 -8.34 -9.99
CA ILE A 527 11.78 -9.00 -9.04
C ILE A 527 13.20 -8.41 -9.09
N PRO A 528 13.89 -8.34 -10.26
CA PRO A 528 15.24 -7.76 -10.30
C PRO A 528 15.29 -6.31 -9.84
N VAL A 529 14.31 -5.49 -10.26
CA VAL A 529 14.21 -4.09 -9.87
C VAL A 529 13.95 -3.97 -8.37
N LEU A 530 13.09 -4.81 -7.81
CA LEU A 530 12.78 -4.85 -6.39
C LEU A 530 14.01 -5.20 -5.56
N LEU A 531 14.77 -6.24 -5.93
CA LEU A 531 15.97 -6.65 -5.20
C LEU A 531 17.04 -5.53 -5.18
N VAL A 532 17.24 -4.84 -6.30
CA VAL A 532 18.15 -3.68 -6.37
C VAL A 532 17.61 -2.51 -5.54
N THR A 533 16.30 -2.27 -5.57
CA THR A 533 15.65 -1.17 -4.84
C THR A 533 15.72 -1.38 -3.33
N ILE A 534 15.41 -2.58 -2.84
CA ILE A 534 15.54 -2.95 -1.43
C ILE A 534 16.99 -2.80 -0.98
N ALA A 535 17.93 -3.39 -1.73
CA ALA A 535 19.35 -3.25 -1.43
C ALA A 535 19.79 -1.78 -1.38
N PHE A 536 19.31 -0.94 -2.30
CA PHE A 536 19.62 0.48 -2.31
C PHE A 536 19.09 1.20 -1.07
N ILE A 537 17.82 0.97 -0.71
CA ILE A 537 17.18 1.56 0.48
C ILE A 537 17.98 1.20 1.73
N GLU A 538 18.31 -0.08 1.89
CA GLU A 538 19.10 -0.56 3.02
C GLU A 538 20.51 0.06 3.05
N GLU A 539 21.23 0.05 1.92
CA GLU A 539 22.60 0.57 1.88
C GLU A 539 22.65 2.08 2.15
N VAL A 540 21.65 2.85 1.68
CA VAL A 540 21.51 4.26 2.04
C VAL A 540 21.28 4.41 3.54
N ALA A 541 20.34 3.65 4.11
CA ALA A 541 19.99 3.73 5.53
C ALA A 541 21.17 3.37 6.44
N LYS A 542 21.98 2.37 6.05
CA LYS A 542 23.16 1.93 6.80
C LYS A 542 24.35 2.89 6.70
N SER A 543 24.45 3.68 5.63
CA SER A 543 25.67 4.44 5.33
C SER A 543 25.53 5.96 5.40
N VAL A 544 24.31 6.52 5.34
CA VAL A 544 24.11 7.98 5.34
C VAL A 544 24.58 8.64 6.64
N GLY A 545 24.41 7.97 7.79
CA GLY A 545 24.95 8.42 9.08
C GLY A 545 26.48 8.44 9.11
N LEU A 546 27.11 7.50 8.39
CA LEU A 546 28.57 7.41 8.31
C LEU A 546 29.12 8.57 7.48
N TYR A 547 28.47 8.85 6.35
CA TYR A 547 28.75 10.01 5.53
C TYR A 547 28.58 11.31 6.32
N ALA A 548 27.49 11.48 7.07
CA ALA A 548 27.28 12.64 7.92
C ALA A 548 28.41 12.82 8.96
N GLY A 549 28.80 11.75 9.64
CA GLY A 549 29.87 11.80 10.66
C GLY A 549 31.23 12.21 10.09
N PHE A 550 31.59 11.73 8.89
CA PHE A 550 32.81 12.15 8.20
C PHE A 550 32.69 13.58 7.64
N GLU A 551 31.61 13.93 6.94
CA GLU A 551 31.38 15.26 6.36
C GLU A 551 31.40 16.37 7.43
N ARG A 552 30.98 16.06 8.67
CA ARG A 552 30.94 17.01 9.80
C ARG A 552 32.12 16.91 10.75
N GLY A 553 33.12 16.08 10.44
CA GLY A 553 34.32 15.95 11.26
C GLY A 553 34.09 15.34 12.65
N VAL A 554 32.97 14.63 12.84
CA VAL A 554 32.74 13.83 14.06
C VAL A 554 33.66 12.62 14.07
N PHE A 555 33.90 12.02 12.91
CA PHE A 555 34.89 10.95 12.75
C PHE A 555 36.21 11.53 12.28
N GLU A 556 37.27 11.26 13.03
CA GLU A 556 38.59 11.82 12.78
C GLU A 556 39.16 11.30 11.46
N ARG A 557 39.71 12.21 10.66
CA ARG A 557 40.58 11.89 9.52
C ARG A 557 42.02 12.08 9.99
N SER A 558 42.82 11.03 9.88
CA SER A 558 44.25 11.09 10.21
C SER A 558 45.00 11.83 9.10
N ASP A 559 45.75 12.87 9.46
CA ASP A 559 46.56 13.68 8.54
C ASP A 559 47.89 13.02 8.13
N GLY A 560 48.26 11.89 8.76
CA GLY A 560 49.41 11.04 8.40
C GLY A 560 49.01 9.66 7.84
N ASP A 561 50.00 8.93 7.28
CA ASP A 561 49.93 7.64 6.55
C ASP A 561 48.58 6.92 6.68
N GLY A 562 47.85 6.79 5.57
CA GLY A 562 46.37 6.66 5.48
C GLY A 562 45.69 5.50 6.23
N GLY A 563 46.43 4.69 6.99
CA GLY A 563 45.94 3.62 7.83
C GLY A 563 45.08 4.07 9.02
N GLY A 564 45.27 5.28 9.55
CA GLY A 564 44.46 5.80 10.67
C GLY A 564 42.99 6.01 10.30
N THR A 565 42.75 6.74 9.21
CA THR A 565 41.41 7.01 8.67
C THR A 565 40.71 5.73 8.24
N LEU A 566 41.44 4.79 7.62
CA LEU A 566 40.91 3.49 7.22
C LEU A 566 40.39 2.69 8.44
N ARG A 567 41.14 2.68 9.55
CA ARG A 567 40.72 2.01 10.79
C ARG A 567 39.45 2.62 11.38
N VAL A 568 39.29 3.95 11.34
CA VAL A 568 38.06 4.62 11.79
C VAL A 568 36.90 4.24 10.87
N ALA A 569 37.09 4.35 9.55
CA ALA A 569 36.06 4.01 8.56
C ALA A 569 35.55 2.57 8.69
N LEU A 570 36.46 1.59 8.85
CA LEU A 570 36.09 0.20 9.07
C LEU A 570 35.44 -0.03 10.43
N ALA A 571 35.86 0.67 11.48
CA ALA A 571 35.25 0.54 12.81
C ALA A 571 33.81 1.09 12.86
N VAL A 572 33.56 2.25 12.24
CA VAL A 572 32.19 2.81 12.15
C VAL A 572 31.33 2.01 11.17
N GLY A 573 31.92 1.46 10.09
CA GLY A 573 31.28 0.49 9.20
C GLY A 573 30.81 -0.74 9.97
N LEU A 574 31.74 -1.44 10.63
CA LEU A 574 31.45 -2.60 11.49
C LEU A 574 30.34 -2.31 12.50
N ALA A 575 30.41 -1.16 13.19
CA ALA A 575 29.39 -0.76 14.15
C ALA A 575 28.01 -0.56 13.49
N SER A 576 27.98 0.09 12.32
CA SER A 576 26.75 0.31 11.54
C SER A 576 26.13 -1.01 11.07
N GLY A 577 26.92 -1.85 10.40
CA GLY A 577 26.46 -3.15 9.89
C GLY A 577 25.98 -4.07 11.02
N THR A 578 26.68 -4.07 12.16
CA THR A 578 26.24 -4.83 13.35
C THR A 578 24.96 -4.27 13.94
N GLY A 579 24.83 -2.95 14.05
CA GLY A 579 23.62 -2.30 14.56
C GLY A 579 22.40 -2.60 13.69
N PHE A 580 22.57 -2.55 12.37
CA PHE A 580 21.53 -2.91 11.41
C PHE A 580 21.12 -4.38 11.53
N PHE A 581 22.08 -5.31 11.49
CA PHE A 581 21.84 -6.75 11.64
C PHE A 581 21.06 -7.07 12.92
N LEU A 582 21.49 -6.52 14.06
CA LEU A 582 20.81 -6.77 15.33
C LEU A 582 19.36 -6.27 15.31
N ALA A 583 19.11 -5.10 14.75
CA ALA A 583 17.77 -4.52 14.65
C ALA A 583 16.88 -5.28 13.65
N GLU A 584 17.45 -5.69 12.52
CA GLU A 584 16.82 -6.57 11.53
C GLU A 584 16.40 -7.89 12.19
N LYS A 585 17.29 -8.56 12.95
CA LYS A 585 16.94 -9.81 13.65
C LYS A 585 15.91 -9.62 14.76
N VAL A 586 15.96 -8.52 15.51
CA VAL A 586 14.89 -8.20 16.47
C VAL A 586 13.55 -8.05 15.75
N THR A 587 13.53 -7.36 14.61
CA THR A 587 12.32 -7.18 13.81
C THR A 587 11.82 -8.51 13.25
N ALA A 588 12.72 -9.36 12.74
CA ALA A 588 12.40 -10.70 12.28
C ALA A 588 11.86 -11.60 13.41
N VAL A 589 12.38 -11.49 14.63
CA VAL A 589 11.87 -12.22 15.80
C VAL A 589 10.48 -11.71 16.20
N VAL A 590 10.25 -10.39 16.20
CA VAL A 590 8.92 -9.82 16.49
C VAL A 590 7.91 -10.25 15.43
N GLN A 591 8.31 -10.25 14.15
CA GLN A 591 7.52 -10.78 13.05
C GLN A 591 7.25 -12.27 13.25
N ALA A 592 8.26 -13.08 13.54
CA ALA A 592 8.10 -14.52 13.75
C ALA A 592 7.19 -14.83 14.93
N VAL A 593 7.35 -14.17 16.08
CA VAL A 593 6.49 -14.38 17.28
C VAL A 593 5.06 -13.90 17.01
N GLY A 594 4.88 -12.73 16.40
CA GLY A 594 3.56 -12.21 16.03
C GLY A 594 2.87 -13.05 14.96
N LEU A 595 3.64 -13.69 14.08
CA LEU A 595 3.15 -14.60 13.04
C LEU A 595 2.94 -16.02 13.56
N THR A 596 3.68 -16.53 14.56
CA THR A 596 3.49 -17.90 15.09
C THR A 596 2.17 -18.10 15.83
N ASP A 597 1.57 -17.02 16.33
CA ASP A 597 0.21 -17.01 16.88
C ASP A 597 -0.87 -16.87 15.78
N LEU A 598 -0.48 -16.47 14.57
CA LEU A 598 -1.31 -16.53 13.37
C LEU A 598 -1.14 -17.93 12.75
N PHE A 599 -2.24 -18.59 12.39
CA PHE A 599 -2.22 -19.96 11.86
C PHE A 599 -1.25 -20.13 10.66
N LEU A 600 -1.00 -19.03 9.93
CA LEU A 600 -0.09 -18.97 8.80
C LEU A 600 1.39 -18.79 9.17
N GLY A 601 1.76 -18.18 10.29
CA GLY A 601 3.18 -18.18 10.68
C GLY A 601 3.63 -19.54 11.20
N ARG A 602 2.70 -20.37 11.69
CA ARG A 602 2.99 -21.79 11.94
C ARG A 602 3.14 -22.59 10.63
N ALA A 603 2.54 -22.16 9.52
CA ALA A 603 2.73 -22.78 8.20
C ALA A 603 3.97 -22.23 7.47
N ALA A 604 4.21 -20.91 7.51
CA ALA A 604 5.32 -20.22 6.85
C ALA A 604 6.67 -20.35 7.60
N PHE A 605 6.65 -20.56 8.92
CA PHE A 605 7.85 -20.83 9.72
C PHE A 605 7.91 -22.28 10.26
N GLY A 606 6.84 -23.07 10.13
CA GLY A 606 6.79 -24.45 10.61
C GLY A 606 7.52 -25.43 9.71
N ASP A 607 7.54 -25.16 8.40
CA ASP A 607 8.32 -25.89 7.42
C ASP A 607 8.91 -24.89 6.42
N VAL A 608 10.06 -24.29 6.76
CA VAL A 608 10.92 -23.76 5.70
C VAL A 608 11.48 -25.00 4.99
N THR A 609 10.77 -25.45 3.96
CA THR A 609 11.10 -26.56 3.08
C THR A 609 12.54 -26.39 2.60
N GLY A 610 13.46 -27.17 3.18
CA GLY A 610 14.90 -27.15 2.85
C GLY A 610 15.86 -26.81 4.00
N LEU A 611 15.41 -26.18 5.09
CA LEU A 611 16.28 -25.87 6.25
C LEU A 611 16.30 -26.97 7.32
N SER A 612 15.26 -27.80 7.39
CA SER A 612 15.08 -28.86 8.40
C SER A 612 16.09 -30.03 8.28
N GLY A 613 16.83 -30.12 7.17
CA GLY A 613 17.88 -31.12 6.93
C GLY A 613 19.31 -30.59 6.98
N LEU A 614 19.51 -29.29 7.21
CA LEU A 614 20.85 -28.70 7.23
C LEU A 614 21.57 -28.96 8.56
N PRO A 615 22.89 -29.21 8.55
CA PRO A 615 23.65 -29.33 9.78
C PRO A 615 23.55 -28.02 10.59
N PRO A 616 23.58 -28.07 11.94
CA PRO A 616 23.46 -26.87 12.79
C PRO A 616 24.46 -25.76 12.44
N VAL A 617 25.63 -26.15 11.91
CA VAL A 617 26.66 -25.22 11.43
C VAL A 617 26.21 -24.45 10.18
N ALA A 618 25.52 -25.09 9.24
CA ALA A 618 24.99 -24.42 8.05
C ALA A 618 23.83 -23.48 8.41
N LEU A 619 22.97 -23.85 9.36
CA LEU A 619 21.94 -22.96 9.89
C LEU A 619 22.54 -21.74 10.59
N ALA A 620 23.58 -21.94 11.41
CA ALA A 620 24.31 -20.83 12.02
C ALA A 620 24.99 -19.95 10.96
N ALA A 621 25.59 -20.54 9.92
CA ALA A 621 26.20 -19.80 8.82
C ALA A 621 25.18 -18.95 8.07
N LEU A 622 24.00 -19.49 7.74
CA LEU A 622 22.93 -18.76 7.07
C LEU A 622 22.39 -17.62 7.96
N PHE A 623 22.27 -17.87 9.27
CA PHE A 623 21.84 -16.84 10.23
C PHE A 623 22.80 -15.65 10.30
N PHE A 624 24.12 -15.90 10.26
CA PHE A 624 25.15 -14.85 10.34
C PHE A 624 25.63 -14.33 8.98
N ALA A 625 25.23 -14.92 7.86
CA ALA A 625 25.63 -14.46 6.53
C ALA A 625 25.22 -12.99 6.25
N PRO A 626 24.00 -12.52 6.61
CA PRO A 626 23.64 -11.11 6.49
C PRO A 626 24.54 -10.16 7.30
N LEU A 627 25.03 -10.59 8.48
CA LEU A 627 25.97 -9.78 9.27
C LEU A 627 27.26 -9.52 8.49
N VAL A 628 27.83 -10.54 7.85
CA VAL A 628 29.04 -10.38 7.04
C VAL A 628 28.78 -9.41 5.89
N LEU A 629 27.67 -9.59 5.18
CA LEU A 629 27.28 -8.69 4.09
C LEU A 629 27.18 -7.25 4.57
N HIS A 630 26.39 -6.99 5.62
CA HIS A 630 26.18 -5.65 6.14
C HIS A 630 27.47 -5.00 6.62
N VAL A 631 28.37 -5.74 7.26
CA VAL A 631 29.67 -5.22 7.71
C VAL A 631 30.57 -4.88 6.51
N VAL A 632 30.58 -5.71 5.47
CA VAL A 632 31.39 -5.47 4.27
C VAL A 632 30.87 -4.24 3.50
N THR A 633 29.55 -4.16 3.26
CA THR A 633 28.96 -3.06 2.50
C THR A 633 29.08 -1.72 3.24
N THR A 634 28.82 -1.71 4.55
CA THR A 634 29.01 -0.51 5.39
C THR A 634 30.47 -0.14 5.59
N GLY A 635 31.38 -1.12 5.65
CA GLY A 635 32.82 -0.89 5.63
C GLY A 635 33.26 -0.17 4.36
N ALA A 636 32.84 -0.68 3.19
CA ALA A 636 33.12 -0.07 1.89
C ALA A 636 32.53 1.36 1.80
N ALA A 637 31.26 1.53 2.18
CA ALA A 637 30.59 2.84 2.18
C ALA A 637 31.24 3.82 3.16
N GLY A 638 31.67 3.38 4.35
CA GLY A 638 32.42 4.19 5.32
C GLY A 638 33.80 4.62 4.79
N VAL A 639 34.47 3.73 4.07
CA VAL A 639 35.74 4.01 3.41
C VAL A 639 35.57 5.03 2.26
N GLY A 640 34.47 4.92 1.49
CA GLY A 640 34.08 5.93 0.51
C GLY A 640 33.76 7.28 1.15
N ALA A 641 32.96 7.28 2.22
CA ALA A 641 32.57 8.46 3.00
C ALA A 641 33.76 9.24 3.54
N SER A 642 34.81 8.56 4.01
CA SER A 642 36.00 9.23 4.51
C SER A 642 36.77 10.01 3.43
N ARG A 643 36.62 9.62 2.14
CA ARG A 643 37.27 10.23 0.97
C ARG A 643 36.44 11.31 0.25
N GLY A 644 35.22 11.58 0.73
CA GLY A 644 34.36 12.64 0.22
C GLY A 644 33.17 12.15 -0.61
N ARG A 645 32.38 13.11 -1.12
CA ARG A 645 31.06 12.84 -1.71
C ARG A 645 31.07 11.89 -2.91
N THR A 646 32.03 12.04 -3.83
CA THR A 646 32.11 11.22 -5.05
C THR A 646 32.51 9.78 -4.73
N ALA A 647 33.53 9.62 -3.88
CA ALA A 647 33.95 8.30 -3.40
C ALA A 647 32.85 7.60 -2.60
N TYR A 648 32.09 8.34 -1.79
CA TYR A 648 30.91 7.81 -1.10
C TYR A 648 29.85 7.32 -2.07
N ALA A 649 29.48 8.10 -3.08
CA ALA A 649 28.49 7.71 -4.07
C ALA A 649 28.89 6.44 -4.83
N LEU A 650 30.16 6.36 -5.27
CA LEU A 650 30.68 5.17 -5.94
C LEU A 650 30.68 3.94 -5.02
N ALA A 651 31.12 4.10 -3.77
CA ALA A 651 31.11 3.02 -2.80
C ALA A 651 29.69 2.55 -2.45
N LEU A 652 28.73 3.47 -2.35
CA LEU A 652 27.32 3.16 -2.13
C LEU A 652 26.73 2.38 -3.31
N THR A 653 27.02 2.79 -4.56
CA THR A 653 26.59 2.04 -5.75
C THR A 653 27.18 0.63 -5.76
N ALA A 654 28.49 0.49 -5.49
CA ALA A 654 29.13 -0.83 -5.45
C ALA A 654 28.57 -1.71 -4.32
N ALA A 655 28.35 -1.14 -3.14
CA ALA A 655 27.71 -1.81 -2.00
C ALA A 655 26.29 -2.27 -2.34
N THR A 656 25.50 -1.42 -3.00
CA THR A 656 24.13 -1.71 -3.44
C THR A 656 24.10 -2.89 -4.42
N LEU A 657 24.96 -2.86 -5.44
CA LEU A 657 25.04 -3.92 -6.43
C LEU A 657 25.55 -5.24 -5.82
N GLY A 658 26.54 -5.18 -4.94
CA GLY A 658 27.04 -6.35 -4.22
C GLY A 658 25.99 -6.97 -3.30
N HIS A 659 25.20 -6.14 -2.61
CA HIS A 659 24.09 -6.58 -1.80
C HIS A 659 22.97 -7.19 -2.65
N ALA A 660 22.54 -6.51 -3.72
CA ALA A 660 21.55 -7.05 -4.64
C ALA A 660 21.99 -8.41 -5.23
N ALA A 661 23.27 -8.55 -5.59
CA ALA A 661 23.83 -9.81 -6.07
C ALA A 661 23.81 -10.92 -5.00
N TYR A 662 24.09 -10.58 -3.73
CA TYR A 662 23.92 -11.51 -2.62
C TYR A 662 22.45 -11.95 -2.49
N ASN A 663 21.50 -11.00 -2.53
CA ASN A 663 20.07 -11.32 -2.42
C ASN A 663 19.60 -12.20 -3.57
N VAL A 664 20.02 -11.92 -4.81
CA VAL A 664 19.78 -12.80 -5.96
C VAL A 664 20.35 -14.19 -5.72
N GLY A 665 21.59 -14.28 -5.23
CA GLY A 665 22.24 -15.56 -4.92
C GLY A 665 21.45 -16.37 -3.89
N VAL A 666 21.01 -15.75 -2.79
CA VAL A 666 20.19 -16.41 -1.76
C VAL A 666 18.84 -16.85 -2.33
N VAL A 667 18.15 -15.99 -3.07
CA VAL A 667 16.86 -16.30 -3.70
C VAL A 667 16.99 -17.40 -4.75
N SER A 668 18.14 -17.55 -5.41
CA SER A 668 18.38 -18.63 -6.39
C SER A 668 18.74 -19.97 -5.77
N LEU A 669 19.07 -20.00 -4.47
CA LEU A 669 19.45 -21.21 -3.73
C LEU A 669 18.28 -21.87 -2.98
N GLY A 670 17.24 -21.10 -2.70
CA GLY A 670 15.96 -21.60 -2.16
C GLY A 670 14.94 -21.73 -3.28
#